data_AF-D8UBQ9-F1
#
_entry.id   AF-D8UBQ9-F1
#
_cell.length_a   1.000
_cell.length_b   1.000
_cell.length_c   1.000
_cell.angle_alpha   90.00
_cell.angle_beta   90.00
_cell.angle_gamma   90.00
#
_symmetry.space_group_name_H-M   'P 1'
#
loop_
_entity.id
_entity.type
_entity.pdbx_description
1 polymer ?
#
loop_
_entity_poly.entity_id
_entity_poly.type
_entity_poly.pdbx_seq_one_letter_code
_entity_poly.pdbx_strand_id
1 'polypeptide(L)'
;MSAEQEYRQQLEKSKKELVKKLAIQIKSVQTKEPANFSAGRAGLSKLQQAHESLKVGGEAKRSWLSKLMKNKAAALEQLGEKLAGGRYLAPMNQETVGERVEDSLGPNFDQFGSFQGALHQIIQTGVGDDALDQFFFDEEEERVMTTYQKWQIIRHAAEQVLAVYANRSNSQWIEDASWAAPHVINTTAASASVYSNAVDAALTQGSIALFFIDDGRMSEMGGDEVSPLVATDLWQAIKEMAPNKARPIPGGWGSFRMKVPSGQRLERLSVAGRHLLHAAVSVEMWYGAVALRQTKVVLAIDCECEYFVVNELAKWNFFGLHHSNVVLLPLPRFHGFAQDMRSGHLAHVKGSSRLMLGTGYAMFLLNSPAEAYTLSADGSEPQCLQGSVLEWLLENKASWLYTGLFSDVERLRPEALFDMDFLAAGLAAVDRMGANMAVEVAMGEREREARLHDSLVLARGSVVAASAAAAVMGTAAASGGGDAVASGAISPSGPTNCNLRPSSMRTVKSYKLLQTTASSPHGFYIATHRYVFNVRALQGMLVDPAAFHADVYLQDFYAYATFDISDLTTFRPANCACILGTQGLKAPVMSEVIYGKEWLAHTATILQLQDGIKEFRRKAVELYDHAKMMAAAGPALRTSTFKEKQGYNVLLVLTPDHGRLVKPALRMARLFVHNVVDRLHVYLMVTEADSKTRARELLDQVTDKELEFHQQLIREVVVRPLGVALAEAVQGLVPRVAAKMLVVPSERLCVAGAAADLGQLAGSSALSLAKSITSIPLLIVKANTMPGAPGGPAISGGGSGPPSGGRSNGGAAGGSMLSARGAGGTLQKSFSTGGQAGAQTKDALCAMVHLDSTSVGPLVEFVSGALTTGTDSLYLVRSAALERDGQLTMRSRRVFVQARMSVAQALRVEERAYAGSAAVELPKAVDTENVDLLALSCPADMIISKDTEQLLTLCRTSILVRPWHALSVSKGGITPCDASPAGAVVPAQSSATRLYDYGWVAV
;
A
#
# COMPACT_ATOMS: atom_id res chain seq x y z
N MET A 1 31.29 -0.69 -33.59
CA MET A 1 30.74 -1.80 -32.75
C MET A 1 29.26 -1.96 -33.15
N SER A 2 28.41 -2.71 -32.43
CA SER A 2 26.96 -2.51 -32.67
C SER A 2 26.53 -1.15 -32.09
N ALA A 3 25.53 -0.49 -32.69
CA ALA A 3 25.02 0.78 -32.16
C ALA A 3 24.56 0.65 -30.70
N GLU A 4 24.09 -0.53 -30.30
CA GLU A 4 23.73 -0.85 -28.92
C GLU A 4 24.94 -0.89 -27.97
N GLN A 5 26.10 -1.36 -28.43
CA GLN A 5 27.35 -1.31 -27.65
C GLN A 5 27.87 0.12 -27.49
N GLU A 6 27.75 0.95 -28.52
CA GLU A 6 28.14 2.37 -28.46
C GLU A 6 27.20 3.16 -27.53
N TYR A 7 25.89 2.95 -27.63
CA TYR A 7 24.90 3.51 -26.70
C TYR A 7 25.15 3.09 -25.24
N ARG A 8 25.41 1.79 -24.99
CA ARG A 8 25.76 1.31 -23.63
C ARG A 8 27.06 1.93 -23.11
N GLN A 9 28.06 2.17 -23.97
CA GLN A 9 29.31 2.84 -23.59
C GLN A 9 29.11 4.34 -23.32
N GLN A 10 28.29 5.04 -24.12
CA GLN A 10 27.90 6.43 -23.85
C GLN A 10 27.13 6.53 -22.53
N LEU A 11 26.13 5.68 -22.29
CA LEU A 11 25.36 5.65 -21.04
C LEU A 11 26.28 5.44 -19.82
N GLU A 12 27.22 4.48 -19.88
CA GLU A 12 28.19 4.25 -18.80
C GLU A 12 29.20 5.40 -18.63
N LYS A 13 29.55 6.12 -19.71
CA LYS A 13 30.37 7.34 -19.63
C LYS A 13 29.60 8.46 -18.94
N SER A 14 28.35 8.71 -19.36
CA SER A 14 27.47 9.73 -18.78
C SER A 14 27.15 9.45 -17.31
N LYS A 15 26.91 8.19 -16.91
CA LYS A 15 26.79 7.81 -15.49
C LYS A 15 28.03 8.16 -14.68
N LYS A 16 29.23 7.79 -15.16
CA LYS A 16 30.49 8.09 -14.46
C LYS A 16 30.74 9.60 -14.34
N GLU A 17 30.36 10.36 -15.37
CA GLU A 17 30.48 11.81 -15.36
C GLU A 17 29.44 12.48 -14.45
N LEU A 18 28.22 11.97 -14.41
CA LEU A 18 27.16 12.38 -13.48
C LEU A 18 27.57 12.12 -12.02
N VAL A 19 28.09 10.93 -11.71
CA VAL A 19 28.66 10.61 -10.38
C VAL A 19 29.77 11.58 -10.01
N LYS A 20 30.65 11.92 -10.95
CA LYS A 20 31.73 12.90 -10.73
C LYS A 20 31.18 14.32 -10.49
N LYS A 21 30.17 14.75 -11.24
CA LYS A 21 29.54 16.08 -11.10
C LYS A 21 28.75 16.19 -9.79
N LEU A 22 27.95 15.18 -9.42
CA LEU A 22 27.26 15.11 -8.12
C LEU A 22 28.25 15.11 -6.95
N ALA A 23 29.35 14.34 -7.02
CA ALA A 23 30.39 14.35 -5.98
C ALA A 23 31.11 15.71 -5.84
N ILE A 24 31.27 16.47 -6.93
CA ILE A 24 31.80 17.84 -6.89
C ILE A 24 30.77 18.80 -6.28
N GLN A 25 29.49 18.66 -6.64
CA GLN A 25 28.43 19.54 -6.15
C GLN A 25 28.15 19.34 -4.66
N ILE A 26 28.13 18.09 -4.17
CA ILE A 26 28.02 17.75 -2.74
C ILE A 26 29.17 18.40 -1.94
N LYS A 27 30.41 18.32 -2.44
CA LYS A 27 31.56 19.02 -1.84
C LYS A 27 31.38 20.54 -1.83
N SER A 28 30.79 21.13 -2.88
CA SER A 28 30.51 22.57 -2.93
C SER A 28 29.45 23.01 -1.91
N VAL A 29 28.44 22.18 -1.65
CA VAL A 29 27.37 22.45 -0.67
C VAL A 29 27.90 22.39 0.76
N GLN A 30 28.82 21.47 1.06
CA GLN A 30 29.48 21.39 2.38
C GLN A 30 30.36 22.61 2.72
N THR A 31 30.75 23.43 1.74
CA THR A 31 31.70 24.56 1.95
C THR A 31 31.05 25.93 2.21
N LYS A 32 29.74 26.02 2.44
CA LYS A 32 29.05 27.28 2.79
C LYS A 32 28.42 27.23 4.19
N GLU A 33 29.25 27.44 5.21
CA GLU A 33 28.77 27.85 6.53
C GLU A 33 28.17 29.27 6.48
N PRO A 34 26.94 29.48 6.95
CA PRO A 34 26.48 30.79 7.38
C PRO A 34 26.86 30.99 8.86
N ALA A 35 27.86 31.83 9.12
CA ALA A 35 28.15 32.29 10.47
C ALA A 35 26.96 33.07 11.07
N ASN A 36 26.85 33.03 12.40
CA ASN A 36 25.86 33.70 13.26
C ASN A 36 24.47 33.05 13.38
N PHE A 37 24.34 32.13 14.34
CA PHE A 37 23.32 32.26 15.40
C PHE A 37 23.79 31.56 16.67
N SER A 38 24.12 32.32 17.70
CA SER A 38 24.57 31.82 19.00
C SER A 38 23.65 32.26 20.15
N ALA A 39 23.63 31.42 21.20
CA ALA A 39 23.02 31.62 22.52
C ALA A 39 21.48 31.54 22.65
N GLY A 40 21.03 30.55 23.43
CA GLY A 40 19.63 30.34 23.81
C GLY A 40 19.37 29.05 24.61
N ARG A 41 20.30 28.63 25.48
CA ARG A 41 20.27 27.31 26.15
C ARG A 41 19.90 27.42 27.64
N ALA A 42 18.63 27.18 27.99
CA ALA A 42 18.17 26.87 29.35
C ALA A 42 16.74 26.28 29.33
N GLY A 43 16.44 25.23 30.13
CA GLY A 43 15.04 24.84 30.38
C GLY A 43 14.67 23.35 30.47
N LEU A 44 15.61 22.41 30.43
CA LEU A 44 15.30 20.98 30.69
C LEU A 44 15.08 20.72 32.20
N SER A 45 13.84 20.83 32.67
CA SER A 45 13.28 20.09 33.82
C SER A 45 11.77 20.35 33.96
N LYS A 46 11.03 19.47 34.68
CA LYS A 46 9.58 19.53 34.95
C LYS A 46 8.62 19.02 33.86
N LEU A 47 8.92 17.88 33.24
CA LEU A 47 7.95 17.07 32.49
C LEU A 47 7.87 15.62 33.04
N GLN A 48 7.84 15.49 34.37
CA GLN A 48 7.96 14.19 35.05
C GLN A 48 7.07 14.05 36.31
N GLN A 49 6.13 14.98 36.57
CA GLN A 49 5.21 14.96 37.72
C GLN A 49 3.82 15.53 37.37
N ALA A 50 3.10 14.87 36.48
CA ALA A 50 1.67 15.15 36.24
C ALA A 50 0.90 13.88 35.83
N HIS A 51 1.36 12.71 36.30
CA HIS A 51 0.76 11.41 36.01
C HIS A 51 0.25 10.78 37.31
N GLU A 52 -0.83 11.34 37.90
CA GLU A 52 -1.65 10.69 38.95
C GLU A 52 -2.90 11.50 39.36
N SER A 53 -3.90 10.81 39.93
CA SER A 53 -5.24 11.29 40.38
C SER A 53 -6.22 11.73 39.26
N LEU A 54 -6.98 10.79 38.65
CA LEU A 54 -8.33 10.29 39.04
C LEU A 54 -9.51 11.20 38.60
N LYS A 55 -10.21 10.86 37.50
CA LYS A 55 -11.42 9.99 37.42
C LYS A 55 -12.64 10.49 38.22
N VAL A 56 -13.75 10.78 37.53
CA VAL A 56 -15.08 10.10 37.66
C VAL A 56 -15.91 10.39 36.38
N GLY A 57 -16.64 9.39 35.87
CA GLY A 57 -17.87 9.59 35.09
C GLY A 57 -17.82 9.39 33.57
N GLY A 58 -18.26 8.22 33.09
CA GLY A 58 -18.65 8.01 31.68
C GLY A 58 -18.05 6.78 30.99
N GLU A 59 -18.68 5.61 31.15
CA GLU A 59 -18.30 4.40 30.42
C GLU A 59 -18.80 4.40 28.96
N ALA A 60 -18.13 5.19 28.10
CA ALA A 60 -18.29 5.09 26.66
C ALA A 60 -17.40 3.97 26.08
N LYS A 61 -17.96 3.16 25.18
CA LYS A 61 -17.32 1.97 24.58
C LYS A 61 -15.98 2.29 23.93
N ARG A 62 -14.88 1.75 24.49
CA ARG A 62 -13.53 1.86 23.92
C ARG A 62 -13.39 1.00 22.66
N SER A 63 -12.70 1.51 21.65
CA SER A 63 -12.39 0.79 20.40
C SER A 63 -11.52 -0.45 20.66
N TRP A 64 -11.55 -1.43 19.76
CA TRP A 64 -10.72 -2.65 19.84
C TRP A 64 -9.22 -2.32 20.00
N LEU A 65 -8.70 -1.38 19.19
CA LEU A 65 -7.35 -0.83 19.33
C LEU A 65 -7.10 -0.19 20.70
N SER A 66 -8.07 0.56 21.25
CA SER A 66 -7.93 1.16 22.59
C SER A 66 -7.92 0.12 23.70
N LYS A 67 -8.62 -1.01 23.54
CA LYS A 67 -8.52 -2.16 24.46
C LYS A 67 -7.14 -2.83 24.34
N LEU A 68 -6.69 -3.15 23.12
CA LEU A 68 -5.38 -3.75 22.87
C LEU A 68 -4.25 -2.89 23.45
N MET A 69 -4.22 -1.59 23.14
CA MET A 69 -3.19 -0.67 23.65
C MET A 69 -3.24 -0.53 25.19
N LYS A 70 -4.42 -0.55 25.81
CA LYS A 70 -4.55 -0.55 27.28
C LYS A 70 -4.03 -1.86 27.88
N ASN A 71 -4.34 -3.00 27.27
CA ASN A 71 -3.91 -4.32 27.72
C ASN A 71 -2.39 -4.47 27.56
N LYS A 72 -1.82 -3.96 26.46
CA LYS A 72 -0.38 -3.88 26.21
C LYS A 72 0.34 -3.01 27.25
N ALA A 73 -0.18 -1.82 27.53
CA ALA A 73 0.37 -0.95 28.56
C ALA A 73 0.36 -1.61 29.96
N ALA A 74 -0.74 -2.27 30.33
CA ALA A 74 -0.85 -2.98 31.61
C ALA A 74 0.06 -4.22 31.70
N ALA A 75 0.29 -4.93 30.60
CA ALA A 75 1.25 -6.03 30.54
C ALA A 75 2.69 -5.51 30.69
N LEU A 76 3.06 -4.46 29.95
CA LEU A 76 4.38 -3.82 30.06
C LEU A 76 4.66 -3.28 31.48
N GLU A 77 3.65 -2.72 32.15
CA GLU A 77 3.74 -2.27 33.55
C GLU A 77 4.06 -3.44 34.51
N GLN A 78 3.38 -4.58 34.35
CA GLN A 78 3.67 -5.81 35.13
C GLN A 78 5.04 -6.43 34.80
N LEU A 79 5.57 -6.16 33.61
CA LEU A 79 6.85 -6.66 33.12
C LEU A 79 8.05 -5.78 33.48
N GLY A 80 7.85 -4.60 34.09
CA GLY A 80 8.89 -3.60 34.33
C GLY A 80 10.16 -4.13 35.03
N GLU A 81 10.00 -4.90 36.11
CA GLU A 81 11.14 -5.50 36.82
C GLU A 81 11.86 -6.59 36.00
N LYS A 82 11.12 -7.37 35.19
CA LYS A 82 11.71 -8.40 34.34
C LYS A 82 12.43 -7.81 33.11
N LEU A 83 11.92 -6.70 32.56
CA LEU A 83 12.54 -5.93 31.48
C LEU A 83 13.93 -5.40 31.89
N ALA A 84 14.05 -4.87 33.12
CA ALA A 84 15.33 -4.43 33.68
C ALA A 84 16.36 -5.57 33.84
N GLY A 85 15.92 -6.84 33.88
CA GLY A 85 16.76 -8.01 34.02
C GLY A 85 17.44 -8.50 32.73
N GLY A 86 17.31 -7.80 31.60
CA GLY A 86 17.99 -8.12 30.34
C GLY A 86 17.54 -9.42 29.66
N ARG A 87 16.37 -9.97 30.04
CA ARG A 87 15.84 -11.25 29.52
C ARG A 87 15.03 -11.13 28.22
N TYR A 88 14.73 -9.89 27.81
CA TYR A 88 13.85 -9.58 26.70
C TYR A 88 14.51 -8.59 25.75
N LEU A 89 14.09 -8.64 24.49
CA LEU A 89 14.38 -7.59 23.52
C LEU A 89 13.22 -6.61 23.47
N ALA A 90 13.50 -5.33 23.72
CA ALA A 90 12.52 -4.27 23.47
C ALA A 90 12.17 -4.24 21.97
N PRO A 91 10.89 -4.05 21.61
CA PRO A 91 10.49 -3.86 20.20
C PRO A 91 11.27 -2.68 19.61
N MET A 92 11.78 -2.82 18.38
CA MET A 92 12.50 -1.72 17.73
C MET A 92 11.53 -0.59 17.41
N ASN A 93 11.89 0.63 17.81
CA ASN A 93 11.18 1.84 17.39
C ASN A 93 11.78 2.38 16.08
N GLN A 94 11.16 3.42 15.49
CA GLN A 94 11.63 3.99 14.22
C GLN A 94 13.05 4.61 14.31
N GLU A 95 13.50 5.05 15.48
CA GLU A 95 14.86 5.57 15.69
C GLU A 95 15.87 4.42 15.74
N THR A 96 15.60 3.38 16.52
CA THR A 96 16.42 2.15 16.59
C THR A 96 16.55 1.49 15.22
N VAL A 97 15.49 1.42 14.42
CA VAL A 97 15.59 0.90 13.04
C VAL A 97 16.52 1.77 12.18
N GLY A 98 16.52 3.09 12.39
CA GLY A 98 17.45 4.01 11.74
C GLY A 98 18.90 3.75 12.14
N GLU A 99 19.17 3.61 13.44
CA GLU A 99 20.49 3.21 13.98
C GLU A 99 20.99 1.90 13.33
N ARG A 100 20.11 0.90 13.14
CA ARG A 100 20.47 -0.35 12.45
C ARG A 100 20.82 -0.15 10.96
N VAL A 101 20.24 0.85 10.28
CA VAL A 101 20.64 1.21 8.92
C VAL A 101 21.99 1.94 8.93
N GLU A 102 22.24 2.84 9.89
CA GLU A 102 23.56 3.51 10.05
C GLU A 102 24.67 2.48 10.33
N ASP A 103 24.46 1.59 11.31
CA ASP A 103 25.37 0.48 11.67
C ASP A 103 25.77 -0.36 10.45
N SER A 104 24.78 -0.77 9.65
CA SER A 104 25.01 -1.63 8.48
C SER A 104 25.67 -0.89 7.32
N LEU A 105 25.39 0.40 7.13
CA LEU A 105 26.12 1.23 6.16
C LEU A 105 27.59 1.41 6.60
N GLY A 106 27.83 1.53 7.91
CA GLY A 106 29.16 1.55 8.52
C GLY A 106 30.07 2.60 7.88
N PRO A 107 31.27 2.23 7.37
CA PRO A 107 32.21 3.18 6.78
C PRO A 107 31.71 3.81 5.45
N ASN A 108 30.64 3.26 4.85
CA ASN A 108 30.01 3.86 3.67
C ASN A 108 28.96 4.92 4.04
N PHE A 109 28.59 5.05 5.32
CA PHE A 109 27.48 5.89 5.77
C PHE A 109 27.60 7.36 5.32
N ASP A 110 28.73 8.03 5.57
CA ASP A 110 28.90 9.44 5.22
C ASP A 110 28.71 9.71 3.72
N GLN A 111 29.16 8.81 2.86
CA GLN A 111 29.07 8.95 1.40
C GLN A 111 27.67 8.63 0.88
N PHE A 112 27.06 7.56 1.41
CA PHE A 112 25.69 7.19 1.11
C PHE A 112 24.72 8.27 1.58
N GLY A 113 24.81 8.64 2.85
CA GLY A 113 23.97 9.61 3.54
C GLY A 113 24.04 10.97 2.88
N SER A 114 25.23 11.53 2.66
CA SER A 114 25.34 12.89 2.10
C SER A 114 24.80 12.99 0.67
N PHE A 115 24.93 11.92 -0.12
CA PHE A 115 24.32 11.83 -1.44
C PHE A 115 22.80 11.68 -1.36
N GLN A 116 22.29 10.81 -0.47
CA GLN A 116 20.86 10.59 -0.27
C GLN A 116 20.14 11.82 0.31
N GLY A 117 20.73 12.48 1.30
CA GLY A 117 20.22 13.68 1.96
C GLY A 117 20.19 14.88 1.01
N ALA A 118 21.22 15.05 0.18
CA ALA A 118 21.22 16.04 -0.89
C ALA A 118 20.08 15.78 -1.90
N LEU A 119 19.91 14.52 -2.35
CA LEU A 119 18.81 14.13 -3.24
C LEU A 119 17.43 14.39 -2.59
N HIS A 120 17.27 14.04 -1.32
CA HIS A 120 16.03 14.28 -0.59
C HIS A 120 15.73 15.76 -0.43
N GLN A 121 16.74 16.59 -0.14
CA GLN A 121 16.59 18.05 -0.05
C GLN A 121 16.17 18.64 -1.41
N ILE A 122 16.80 18.22 -2.51
CA ILE A 122 16.46 18.63 -3.88
C ILE A 122 14.98 18.31 -4.20
N ILE A 123 14.48 17.16 -3.75
CA ILE A 123 13.07 16.78 -3.90
C ILE A 123 12.14 17.66 -3.06
N GLN A 124 12.51 17.95 -1.81
CA GLN A 124 11.70 18.82 -0.93
C GLN A 124 11.64 20.27 -1.43
N THR A 125 12.72 20.80 -2.01
CA THR A 125 12.75 22.18 -2.55
C THR A 125 12.14 22.29 -3.94
N GLY A 126 12.00 21.17 -4.65
CA GLY A 126 11.82 21.15 -6.10
C GLY A 126 13.12 21.49 -6.84
N VAL A 127 13.16 21.13 -8.12
CA VAL A 127 14.29 21.43 -9.03
C VAL A 127 13.80 22.41 -10.08
N GLY A 128 14.49 23.54 -10.25
CA GLY A 128 14.25 24.46 -11.37
C GLY A 128 14.88 23.92 -12.65
N ASP A 129 14.29 24.27 -13.80
CA ASP A 129 14.76 23.84 -15.12
C ASP A 129 16.25 24.20 -15.33
N ASP A 130 16.65 25.45 -15.03
CA ASP A 130 18.05 25.92 -15.08
C ASP A 130 19.07 25.03 -14.35
N ALA A 131 18.64 24.32 -13.29
CA ALA A 131 19.49 23.43 -12.51
C ALA A 131 19.51 22.00 -13.07
N LEU A 132 18.45 21.58 -13.78
CA LEU A 132 18.41 20.30 -14.51
C LEU A 132 19.19 20.40 -15.82
N ASP A 133 19.09 21.52 -16.52
CA ASP A 133 19.75 21.75 -17.80
C ASP A 133 21.29 21.71 -17.66
N GLN A 134 21.82 22.18 -16.53
CA GLN A 134 23.24 21.99 -16.17
C GLN A 134 23.72 20.53 -16.04
N PHE A 135 22.82 19.53 -16.04
CA PHE A 135 23.19 18.11 -16.02
C PHE A 135 23.15 17.43 -17.40
N PHE A 136 22.48 18.00 -18.41
CA PHE A 136 22.37 17.42 -19.75
C PHE A 136 23.22 18.24 -20.73
N PHE A 137 24.24 17.62 -21.33
CA PHE A 137 25.37 18.35 -21.93
C PHE A 137 25.31 18.56 -23.45
N ASP A 138 24.20 18.18 -24.11
CA ASP A 138 24.05 18.24 -25.56
C ASP A 138 22.77 19.00 -25.97
N GLU A 139 22.93 20.22 -26.49
CA GLU A 139 21.87 21.16 -26.91
C GLU A 139 20.88 20.58 -27.95
N GLU A 140 21.24 19.49 -28.65
CA GLU A 140 20.39 18.82 -29.64
C GLU A 140 19.43 17.76 -29.04
N GLU A 141 19.83 17.02 -27.99
CA GLU A 141 18.88 16.15 -27.24
C GLU A 141 18.00 16.96 -26.27
N GLU A 142 18.49 18.12 -25.84
CA GLU A 142 17.86 18.98 -24.84
C GLU A 142 16.44 19.45 -25.22
N ARG A 143 16.14 19.55 -26.52
CA ARG A 143 14.85 20.03 -27.06
C ARG A 143 13.69 19.03 -26.99
N VAL A 144 13.94 17.77 -26.59
CA VAL A 144 12.94 16.69 -26.69
C VAL A 144 12.51 16.14 -25.33
N MET A 145 13.33 16.26 -24.28
CA MET A 145 13.02 15.72 -22.95
C MET A 145 12.40 16.76 -22.00
N THR A 146 11.25 16.41 -21.44
CA THR A 146 10.58 17.20 -20.39
C THR A 146 11.38 17.22 -19.09
N THR A 147 11.19 18.26 -18.27
CA THR A 147 11.70 18.39 -16.89
C THR A 147 11.49 17.12 -16.06
N TYR A 148 10.32 16.49 -16.20
CA TYR A 148 9.98 15.24 -15.52
C TYR A 148 10.86 14.06 -16.00
N GLN A 149 11.07 13.91 -17.30
CA GLN A 149 11.96 12.87 -17.84
C GLN A 149 13.42 13.09 -17.42
N LYS A 150 13.91 14.33 -17.51
CA LYS A 150 15.23 14.74 -17.00
C LYS A 150 15.39 14.35 -15.53
N TRP A 151 14.37 14.63 -14.70
CA TRP A 151 14.35 14.27 -13.29
C TRP A 151 14.31 12.75 -13.04
N GLN A 152 13.49 11.98 -13.77
CA GLN A 152 13.43 10.52 -13.64
C GLN A 152 14.77 9.85 -13.98
N ILE A 153 15.50 10.36 -14.98
CA ILE A 153 16.85 9.87 -15.33
C ILE A 153 17.83 10.12 -14.18
N ILE A 154 17.85 11.34 -13.61
CA ILE A 154 18.72 11.68 -12.47
C ILE A 154 18.37 10.83 -11.26
N ARG A 155 17.08 10.71 -10.92
CA ARG A 155 16.59 9.89 -9.81
C ARG A 155 17.01 8.42 -9.98
N HIS A 156 16.80 7.83 -11.16
CA HIS A 156 17.16 6.44 -11.41
C HIS A 156 18.68 6.22 -11.36
N ALA A 157 19.48 7.16 -11.86
CA ALA A 157 20.93 7.11 -11.72
C ALA A 157 21.38 7.22 -10.25
N ALA A 158 20.73 8.07 -9.46
CA ALA A 158 20.98 8.23 -8.04
C ALA A 158 20.61 6.95 -7.24
N GLU A 159 19.48 6.31 -7.56
CA GLU A 159 19.09 5.00 -7.03
C GLU A 159 20.14 3.92 -7.35
N GLN A 160 20.67 3.88 -8.58
CA GLN A 160 21.76 2.96 -8.94
C GLN A 160 23.03 3.20 -8.12
N VAL A 161 23.40 4.45 -7.86
CA VAL A 161 24.60 4.80 -7.07
C VAL A 161 24.41 4.43 -5.60
N LEU A 162 23.29 4.79 -4.99
CA LEU A 162 22.94 4.40 -3.62
C LEU A 162 22.90 2.87 -3.47
N ALA A 163 22.39 2.16 -4.48
CA ALA A 163 22.36 0.71 -4.49
C ALA A 163 23.77 0.11 -4.45
N VAL A 164 24.77 0.69 -5.12
CA VAL A 164 26.16 0.18 -5.04
C VAL A 164 26.70 0.25 -3.61
N TYR A 165 26.44 1.34 -2.88
CA TYR A 165 26.85 1.47 -1.48
C TYR A 165 26.13 0.48 -0.56
N ALA A 166 24.79 0.42 -0.63
CA ALA A 166 23.99 -0.53 0.15
C ALA A 166 24.38 -1.99 -0.13
N ASN A 167 24.51 -2.36 -1.41
CA ASN A 167 24.96 -3.68 -1.85
C ASN A 167 26.35 -4.03 -1.29
N ARG A 168 27.30 -3.08 -1.28
CA ARG A 168 28.65 -3.28 -0.75
C ARG A 168 28.62 -3.53 0.76
N SER A 169 27.84 -2.74 1.50
CA SER A 169 27.63 -2.92 2.94
C SER A 169 27.01 -4.28 3.26
N ASN A 170 25.92 -4.66 2.59
CA ASN A 170 25.26 -5.96 2.80
C ASN A 170 26.18 -7.16 2.45
N SER A 171 27.07 -7.02 1.46
CA SER A 171 28.06 -8.07 1.12
C SER A 171 29.24 -8.16 2.10
N GLN A 172 29.56 -7.08 2.83
CA GLN A 172 30.83 -6.98 3.54
C GLN A 172 31.01 -8.06 4.62
N TRP A 173 29.99 -8.31 5.44
CA TRP A 173 30.07 -9.34 6.49
C TRP A 173 30.21 -10.77 5.93
N ILE A 174 29.62 -11.03 4.75
CA ILE A 174 29.78 -12.31 4.04
C ILE A 174 31.21 -12.43 3.53
N GLU A 175 31.77 -11.34 3.02
CA GLU A 175 33.12 -11.29 2.48
C GLU A 175 34.23 -11.36 3.52
N ASP A 176 33.99 -10.90 4.74
CA ASP A 176 34.93 -10.94 5.86
C ASP A 176 34.99 -12.32 6.54
N ALA A 177 34.02 -13.20 6.23
CA ALA A 177 34.00 -14.58 6.68
C ALA A 177 34.65 -15.57 5.68
N SER A 178 35.25 -16.63 6.22
CA SER A 178 35.65 -17.79 5.42
C SER A 178 34.53 -18.83 5.37
N TRP A 179 34.31 -19.44 4.20
CA TRP A 179 33.22 -20.38 3.96
C TRP A 179 33.72 -21.72 3.45
N ALA A 180 33.02 -22.79 3.83
CA ALA A 180 33.28 -24.17 3.44
C ALA A 180 31.98 -24.87 2.99
N ALA A 181 32.10 -26.06 2.41
CA ALA A 181 30.92 -26.87 2.07
C ALA A 181 30.10 -27.20 3.33
N PRO A 182 28.76 -27.13 3.29
CA PRO A 182 27.91 -27.38 4.44
C PRO A 182 27.93 -28.85 4.88
N HIS A 183 27.77 -29.09 6.16
CA HIS A 183 27.54 -30.44 6.68
C HIS A 183 26.04 -30.75 6.62
N VAL A 184 25.62 -31.43 5.55
CA VAL A 184 24.23 -31.84 5.32
C VAL A 184 23.98 -33.25 5.82
N ILE A 185 23.00 -33.40 6.71
CA ILE A 185 22.52 -34.68 7.23
C ILE A 185 21.56 -35.27 6.20
N ASN A 186 21.91 -36.45 5.67
CA ASN A 186 20.99 -37.24 4.85
C ASN A 186 20.13 -38.12 5.77
N THR A 187 18.82 -38.01 5.60
CA THR A 187 17.72 -38.69 6.30
C THR A 187 17.66 -40.18 5.94
N THR A 188 18.69 -40.94 6.31
CA THR A 188 18.66 -42.40 6.16
C THR A 188 17.62 -43.01 7.11
N ALA A 189 16.72 -43.84 6.55
CA ALA A 189 15.54 -44.37 7.23
C ALA A 189 15.83 -45.08 8.58
N ALA A 190 17.01 -45.69 8.71
CA ALA A 190 17.41 -46.42 9.91
C ALA A 190 17.65 -45.54 11.15
N SER A 191 17.97 -44.26 10.98
CA SER A 191 18.11 -43.31 12.11
C SER A 191 16.84 -42.52 12.40
N ALA A 192 16.00 -42.29 11.39
CA ALA A 192 14.75 -41.54 11.53
C ALA A 192 13.70 -42.33 12.34
N SER A 193 13.60 -43.65 12.17
CA SER A 193 12.56 -44.51 12.79
C SER A 193 12.55 -44.57 14.33
N VAL A 194 13.66 -44.23 14.99
CA VAL A 194 13.71 -44.10 16.46
C VAL A 194 13.11 -42.77 16.90
N TYR A 195 13.37 -41.71 16.13
CA TYR A 195 12.92 -40.35 16.43
C TYR A 195 11.54 -40.03 15.89
N SER A 196 11.02 -40.74 14.89
CA SER A 196 9.63 -40.59 14.41
C SER A 196 8.63 -40.79 15.55
N ASN A 197 8.80 -41.84 16.36
CA ASN A 197 7.97 -42.08 17.54
C ASN A 197 8.06 -40.94 18.58
N ALA A 198 9.21 -40.28 18.68
CA ALA A 198 9.39 -39.12 19.55
C ALA A 198 8.72 -37.86 19.00
N VAL A 199 8.71 -37.68 17.67
CA VAL A 199 7.95 -36.62 16.99
C VAL A 199 6.44 -36.86 17.12
N ASP A 200 5.95 -38.09 16.91
CA ASP A 200 4.54 -38.46 17.10
C ASP A 200 4.08 -38.19 18.53
N ALA A 201 4.90 -38.57 19.52
CA ALA A 201 4.63 -38.26 20.92
C ALA A 201 4.63 -36.74 21.18
N ALA A 202 5.58 -36.00 20.61
CA ALA A 202 5.67 -34.54 20.76
C ALA A 202 4.51 -33.79 20.08
N LEU A 203 4.02 -34.25 18.93
CA LEU A 203 2.83 -33.70 18.26
C LEU A 203 1.56 -34.02 19.06
N THR A 204 1.43 -35.28 19.53
CA THR A 204 0.30 -35.71 20.36
C THR A 204 0.18 -34.93 21.68
N GLN A 205 1.32 -34.57 22.28
CA GLN A 205 1.42 -33.77 23.51
C GLN A 205 1.38 -32.25 23.27
N GLY A 206 1.34 -31.81 22.00
CA GLY A 206 1.44 -30.39 21.63
C GLY A 206 2.76 -29.72 22.04
N SER A 207 3.86 -30.48 22.11
CA SER A 207 5.21 -29.98 22.43
C SER A 207 5.93 -29.36 21.24
N ILE A 208 5.44 -29.59 20.01
CA ILE A 208 5.82 -28.83 18.82
C ILE A 208 4.74 -27.78 18.56
N ALA A 209 5.14 -26.51 18.48
CA ALA A 209 4.29 -25.40 18.08
C ALA A 209 4.54 -25.02 16.61
N LEU A 210 3.49 -24.59 15.92
CA LEU A 210 3.58 -24.05 14.56
C LEU A 210 3.79 -22.53 14.60
N PHE A 211 4.68 -22.02 13.74
CA PHE A 211 4.83 -20.58 13.51
C PHE A 211 4.69 -20.27 12.02
N PHE A 212 3.60 -19.60 11.66
CA PHE A 212 3.39 -19.11 10.29
C PHE A 212 3.76 -17.63 10.21
N ILE A 213 4.56 -17.28 9.20
CA ILE A 213 5.09 -15.93 9.00
C ILE A 213 4.59 -15.37 7.67
N ASP A 214 4.05 -14.15 7.73
CA ASP A 214 3.83 -13.27 6.60
C ASP A 214 5.15 -12.64 6.15
N ASP A 215 5.62 -13.04 4.97
CA ASP A 215 6.84 -12.53 4.35
C ASP A 215 6.57 -11.30 3.45
N GLY A 216 5.39 -10.68 3.56
CA GLY A 216 5.02 -9.43 2.88
C GLY A 216 4.76 -9.57 1.38
N ARG A 217 4.53 -10.80 0.90
CA ARG A 217 4.28 -11.11 -0.52
C ARG A 217 2.88 -10.70 -0.94
N MET A 218 2.77 -10.32 -2.20
CA MET A 218 1.50 -10.01 -2.86
C MET A 218 1.17 -11.07 -3.92
N SER A 219 -0.12 -11.29 -4.18
CA SER A 219 -0.60 -12.02 -5.35
C SER A 219 -1.09 -11.04 -6.41
N GLU A 220 -0.76 -11.28 -7.68
CA GLU A 220 -1.42 -10.65 -8.82
C GLU A 220 -2.90 -11.08 -8.85
N MET A 221 -3.81 -10.11 -8.98
CA MET A 221 -5.25 -10.29 -9.19
C MET A 221 -5.59 -9.85 -10.62
N GLY A 222 -6.79 -10.16 -11.14
CA GLY A 222 -7.08 -9.97 -12.57
C GLY A 222 -7.16 -8.51 -13.02
N GLY A 223 -6.05 -7.95 -13.50
CA GLY A 223 -5.92 -6.56 -13.95
C GLY A 223 -4.53 -6.04 -13.60
N ASP A 224 -4.44 -4.76 -13.24
CA ASP A 224 -3.26 -4.17 -12.57
C ASP A 224 -3.40 -4.22 -11.03
N GLU A 225 -4.23 -5.13 -10.50
CA GLU A 225 -4.57 -5.22 -9.08
C GLU A 225 -3.67 -6.25 -8.37
N VAL A 226 -3.27 -5.94 -7.13
CA VAL A 226 -2.49 -6.83 -6.26
C VAL A 226 -3.10 -6.89 -4.87
N SER A 227 -3.06 -8.07 -4.25
CA SER A 227 -3.63 -8.32 -2.92
C SER A 227 -2.60 -8.98 -2.00
N PRO A 228 -2.55 -8.68 -0.69
CA PRO A 228 -1.67 -9.36 0.25
C PRO A 228 -1.90 -10.87 0.22
N LEU A 229 -0.84 -11.65 0.05
CA LEU A 229 -0.94 -13.08 -0.21
C LEU A 229 -1.70 -13.80 0.92
N VAL A 230 -1.37 -13.47 2.17
CA VAL A 230 -1.97 -14.04 3.39
C VAL A 230 -3.50 -13.94 3.40
N ALA A 231 -4.05 -12.82 2.91
CA ALA A 231 -5.49 -12.54 2.87
C ALA A 231 -6.18 -13.00 1.57
N THR A 232 -5.41 -13.42 0.55
CA THR A 232 -5.93 -13.70 -0.80
C THR A 232 -6.59 -15.07 -0.89
N ASP A 233 -7.79 -15.15 -1.48
CA ASP A 233 -8.32 -16.41 -2.02
C ASP A 233 -7.62 -16.72 -3.34
N LEU A 234 -6.70 -17.67 -3.29
CA LEU A 234 -5.92 -18.09 -4.45
C LEU A 234 -6.78 -18.64 -5.59
N TRP A 235 -7.92 -19.29 -5.31
CA TRP A 235 -8.82 -19.73 -6.40
C TRP A 235 -9.50 -18.54 -7.08
N GLN A 236 -9.76 -17.45 -6.37
CA GLN A 236 -10.23 -16.21 -6.96
C GLN A 236 -9.13 -15.58 -7.84
N ALA A 237 -7.91 -15.42 -7.33
CA ALA A 237 -6.77 -14.93 -8.10
C ALA A 237 -6.57 -15.75 -9.40
N ILE A 238 -6.50 -17.07 -9.29
CA ILE A 238 -6.38 -18.00 -10.43
C ILE A 238 -7.53 -17.82 -11.44
N LYS A 239 -8.77 -17.60 -10.99
CA LYS A 239 -9.94 -17.39 -11.88
C LYS A 239 -9.89 -16.07 -12.62
N GLU A 240 -9.51 -15.00 -11.94
CA GLU A 240 -9.47 -13.66 -12.52
C GLU A 240 -8.32 -13.53 -13.54
N MET A 241 -7.21 -14.23 -13.26
CA MET A 241 -6.06 -14.37 -14.15
C MET A 241 -6.25 -15.38 -15.29
N ALA A 242 -7.31 -16.20 -15.24
CA ALA A 242 -7.57 -17.21 -16.27
C ALA A 242 -8.09 -16.58 -17.58
N PRO A 243 -7.64 -17.05 -18.75
CA PRO A 243 -7.95 -16.42 -20.05
C PRO A 243 -9.41 -16.54 -20.51
N ASN A 244 -10.35 -17.03 -19.69
CA ASN A 244 -11.77 -17.07 -20.04
C ASN A 244 -12.44 -15.67 -20.05
N LYS A 245 -11.77 -14.63 -19.54
CA LYS A 245 -12.11 -13.21 -19.78
C LYS A 245 -11.32 -12.58 -20.93
N ALA A 246 -10.29 -13.23 -21.46
CA ALA A 246 -9.50 -12.70 -22.57
C ALA A 246 -10.30 -12.81 -23.88
N ARG A 247 -10.56 -11.68 -24.53
CA ARG A 247 -11.14 -11.67 -25.88
C ARG A 247 -10.22 -12.46 -26.82
N PRO A 248 -10.77 -13.23 -27.78
CA PRO A 248 -9.94 -13.85 -28.81
C PRO A 248 -9.28 -12.75 -29.65
N ILE A 249 -7.96 -12.60 -29.52
CA ILE A 249 -7.16 -11.77 -30.44
C ILE A 249 -6.96 -12.61 -31.71
N PRO A 250 -7.48 -12.21 -32.88
CA PRO A 250 -7.26 -12.95 -34.11
C PRO A 250 -5.79 -12.86 -34.52
N GLY A 251 -5.11 -14.00 -34.62
CA GLY A 251 -3.76 -14.11 -35.19
C GLY A 251 -2.59 -14.31 -34.21
N GLY A 252 -2.80 -14.23 -32.89
CA GLY A 252 -1.73 -14.43 -31.90
C GLY A 252 -1.36 -15.91 -31.67
N TRP A 253 -0.31 -16.40 -32.32
CA TRP A 253 0.31 -17.69 -31.97
C TRP A 253 1.06 -17.58 -30.63
N GLY A 254 0.78 -18.45 -29.67
CA GLY A 254 1.58 -18.59 -28.45
C GLY A 254 0.99 -18.04 -27.14
N SER A 255 -0.33 -18.10 -26.93
CA SER A 255 -0.90 -17.85 -25.58
C SER A 255 -0.85 -19.12 -24.73
N PHE A 256 -0.03 -19.11 -23.67
CA PHE A 256 0.04 -20.16 -22.66
C PHE A 256 -1.27 -20.20 -21.86
N ARG A 257 -2.21 -21.07 -22.27
CA ARG A 257 -3.53 -21.14 -21.63
C ARG A 257 -3.42 -21.77 -20.24
N MET A 258 -3.48 -20.93 -19.20
CA MET A 258 -3.69 -21.40 -17.83
C MET A 258 -5.07 -22.08 -17.73
N LYS A 259 -5.09 -23.41 -17.87
CA LYS A 259 -6.28 -24.24 -17.69
C LYS A 259 -6.53 -24.39 -16.20
N VAL A 260 -7.54 -23.69 -15.65
CA VAL A 260 -7.94 -23.88 -14.25
C VAL A 260 -8.40 -25.34 -14.07
N PRO A 261 -7.76 -26.15 -13.19
CA PRO A 261 -8.02 -27.59 -13.14
C PRO A 261 -9.48 -27.94 -12.85
N SER A 262 -10.02 -28.95 -13.53
CA SER A 262 -11.40 -29.40 -13.35
C SER A 262 -11.55 -30.22 -12.05
N GLY A 263 -12.44 -29.80 -11.15
CA GLY A 263 -12.72 -30.49 -9.89
C GLY A 263 -13.65 -29.67 -8.99
N GLN A 264 -14.01 -30.21 -7.83
CA GLN A 264 -14.61 -29.40 -6.76
C GLN A 264 -13.51 -28.54 -6.12
N ARG A 265 -13.79 -27.25 -5.93
CA ARG A 265 -12.86 -26.25 -5.40
C ARG A 265 -13.45 -25.58 -4.16
N LEU A 266 -12.62 -25.34 -3.15
CA LEU A 266 -13.00 -24.65 -1.92
C LEU A 266 -12.63 -23.18 -2.01
N GLU A 267 -13.54 -22.40 -2.57
CA GLU A 267 -13.39 -20.95 -2.72
C GLU A 267 -13.77 -20.23 -1.41
N ARG A 268 -13.31 -18.98 -1.27
CA ARG A 268 -13.51 -18.09 -0.10
C ARG A 268 -12.73 -18.47 1.16
N LEU A 269 -11.64 -19.22 1.01
CA LEU A 269 -10.62 -19.42 2.06
C LEU A 269 -9.36 -18.66 1.65
N SER A 270 -8.85 -17.80 2.53
CA SER A 270 -7.56 -17.13 2.32
C SER A 270 -6.39 -18.12 2.38
N VAL A 271 -5.18 -17.68 2.01
CA VAL A 271 -3.95 -18.44 2.29
C VAL A 271 -3.80 -18.76 3.78
N ALA A 272 -4.04 -17.78 4.67
CA ALA A 272 -4.00 -18.00 6.12
C ALA A 272 -5.01 -19.07 6.57
N GLY A 273 -6.26 -18.95 6.11
CA GLY A 273 -7.33 -19.91 6.42
C GLY A 273 -7.05 -21.31 5.87
N ARG A 274 -6.39 -21.43 4.71
CA ARG A 274 -5.94 -22.71 4.15
C ARG A 274 -4.85 -23.36 4.97
N HIS A 275 -3.80 -22.64 5.38
CA HIS A 275 -2.75 -23.18 6.26
C HIS A 275 -3.31 -23.58 7.63
N LEU A 276 -4.17 -22.75 8.23
CA LEU A 276 -4.81 -23.04 9.53
C LEU A 276 -5.74 -24.25 9.49
N LEU A 277 -6.61 -24.33 8.48
CA LEU A 277 -7.51 -25.47 8.32
C LEU A 277 -6.73 -26.75 8.00
N HIS A 278 -5.66 -26.65 7.23
CA HIS A 278 -4.80 -27.79 6.92
C HIS A 278 -4.08 -28.30 8.17
N ALA A 279 -3.55 -27.39 9.00
CA ALA A 279 -2.98 -27.75 10.30
C ALA A 279 -4.01 -28.43 11.21
N ALA A 280 -5.21 -27.86 11.34
CA ALA A 280 -6.27 -28.43 12.17
C ALA A 280 -6.68 -29.83 11.70
N VAL A 281 -6.89 -30.01 10.39
CA VAL A 281 -7.28 -31.30 9.79
C VAL A 281 -6.16 -32.33 9.90
N SER A 282 -4.90 -31.96 9.62
CA SER A 282 -3.77 -32.87 9.74
C SER A 282 -3.59 -33.36 11.18
N VAL A 283 -3.63 -32.47 12.17
CA VAL A 283 -3.50 -32.90 13.57
C VAL A 283 -4.70 -33.76 14.00
N GLU A 284 -5.93 -33.38 13.63
CA GLU A 284 -7.13 -34.14 13.98
C GLU A 284 -7.15 -35.55 13.36
N MET A 285 -6.67 -35.70 12.13
CA MET A 285 -6.59 -36.99 11.43
C MET A 285 -5.50 -37.91 11.99
N TRP A 286 -4.28 -37.40 12.17
CA TRP A 286 -3.12 -38.24 12.50
C TRP A 286 -2.93 -38.43 14.02
N TYR A 287 -3.27 -37.44 14.83
CA TYR A 287 -3.03 -37.43 16.29
C TYR A 287 -4.31 -37.25 17.13
N GLY A 288 -5.46 -37.05 16.48
CA GLY A 288 -6.77 -37.00 17.11
C GLY A 288 -7.13 -35.65 17.77
N ALA A 289 -8.40 -35.54 18.18
CA ALA A 289 -8.96 -34.30 18.73
C ALA A 289 -8.30 -33.82 20.04
N VAL A 290 -7.62 -34.71 20.79
CA VAL A 290 -6.86 -34.32 22.00
C VAL A 290 -5.61 -33.55 21.62
N ALA A 291 -4.85 -34.02 20.63
CA ALA A 291 -3.67 -33.34 20.10
C ALA A 291 -4.04 -31.99 19.47
N LEU A 292 -5.17 -31.93 18.74
CA LEU A 292 -5.68 -30.68 18.16
C LEU A 292 -5.93 -29.61 19.25
N ARG A 293 -6.54 -29.97 20.38
CA ARG A 293 -6.75 -29.08 21.53
C ARG A 293 -5.46 -28.65 22.23
N GLN A 294 -4.35 -29.37 22.02
CA GLN A 294 -3.05 -29.08 22.59
C GLN A 294 -2.09 -28.40 21.61
N THR A 295 -2.41 -28.34 20.31
CA THR A 295 -1.60 -27.69 19.29
C THR A 295 -1.54 -26.18 19.52
N LYS A 296 -0.34 -25.60 19.41
CA LYS A 296 -0.08 -24.16 19.50
C LYS A 296 0.24 -23.63 18.12
N VAL A 297 -0.34 -22.49 17.77
CA VAL A 297 -0.10 -21.81 16.50
C VAL A 297 0.18 -20.35 16.78
N VAL A 298 1.34 -19.88 16.35
CA VAL A 298 1.72 -18.47 16.34
C VAL A 298 1.59 -17.96 14.90
N LEU A 299 0.95 -16.81 14.71
CA LEU A 299 0.73 -16.18 13.42
C LEU A 299 1.40 -14.80 13.42
N ALA A 300 2.57 -14.70 12.79
CA ALA A 300 3.19 -13.41 12.49
C ALA A 300 2.58 -12.87 11.20
N ILE A 301 1.86 -11.75 11.29
CA ILE A 301 1.07 -11.19 10.20
C ILE A 301 1.29 -9.69 10.07
N ASP A 302 1.25 -9.14 8.85
CA ASP A 302 1.30 -7.70 8.65
C ASP A 302 0.19 -6.97 9.43
N CYS A 303 0.56 -5.89 10.11
CA CYS A 303 -0.37 -4.99 10.80
C CYS A 303 -1.48 -4.42 9.90
N GLU A 304 -1.28 -4.33 8.58
CA GLU A 304 -2.33 -3.94 7.63
C GLU A 304 -3.33 -5.09 7.35
N CYS A 305 -2.89 -6.35 7.46
CA CYS A 305 -3.73 -7.55 7.28
C CYS A 305 -4.35 -8.06 8.59
N GLU A 306 -3.89 -7.58 9.75
CA GLU A 306 -4.30 -8.00 11.09
C GLU A 306 -5.83 -8.08 11.25
N TYR A 307 -6.55 -7.02 10.86
CA TYR A 307 -8.01 -6.97 10.99
C TYR A 307 -8.72 -8.04 10.14
N PHE A 308 -8.19 -8.35 8.95
CA PHE A 308 -8.74 -9.41 8.10
C PHE A 308 -8.58 -10.77 8.77
N VAL A 309 -7.38 -11.10 9.26
CA VAL A 309 -7.08 -12.40 9.89
C VAL A 309 -7.86 -12.58 11.19
N VAL A 310 -7.99 -11.53 12.02
CA VAL A 310 -8.83 -11.54 13.24
C VAL A 310 -10.29 -11.84 12.91
N ASN A 311 -10.87 -11.17 11.91
CA ASN A 311 -12.24 -11.42 11.47
C ASN A 311 -12.40 -12.83 10.89
N GLU A 312 -11.41 -13.32 10.15
CA GLU A 312 -11.44 -14.66 9.57
C GLU A 312 -11.40 -15.74 10.67
N LEU A 313 -10.48 -15.63 11.64
CA LEU A 313 -10.44 -16.50 12.81
C LEU A 313 -11.77 -16.53 13.58
N ALA A 314 -12.36 -15.36 13.85
CA ALA A 314 -13.65 -15.28 14.55
C ALA A 314 -14.79 -15.92 13.72
N LYS A 315 -14.86 -15.60 12.42
CA LYS A 315 -15.89 -16.11 11.49
C LYS A 315 -15.86 -17.64 11.35
N TRP A 316 -14.67 -18.23 11.28
CA TRP A 316 -14.48 -19.67 11.09
C TRP A 316 -14.18 -20.42 12.40
N ASN A 317 -14.48 -19.83 13.56
CA ASN A 317 -14.27 -20.43 14.88
C ASN A 317 -12.87 -21.06 15.04
N PHE A 318 -11.83 -20.25 14.75
CA PHE A 318 -10.41 -20.61 14.80
C PHE A 318 -10.05 -21.87 13.97
N PHE A 319 -10.85 -22.19 12.95
CA PHE A 319 -10.73 -23.40 12.11
C PHE A 319 -10.77 -24.72 12.91
N GLY A 320 -11.32 -24.70 14.13
CA GLY A 320 -11.35 -25.84 15.05
C GLY A 320 -10.15 -25.92 16.01
N LEU A 321 -9.15 -25.04 15.89
CA LEU A 321 -8.09 -24.88 16.89
C LEU A 321 -8.66 -24.28 18.18
N HIS A 322 -8.03 -24.55 19.32
CA HIS A 322 -8.43 -23.93 20.58
C HIS A 322 -7.97 -22.46 20.61
N HIS A 323 -8.90 -21.51 20.80
CA HIS A 323 -8.63 -20.07 20.68
C HIS A 323 -7.47 -19.58 21.58
N SER A 324 -7.30 -20.14 22.78
CA SER A 324 -6.20 -19.78 23.69
C SER A 324 -4.82 -20.21 23.20
N ASN A 325 -4.76 -21.10 22.20
CA ASN A 325 -3.53 -21.63 21.64
C ASN A 325 -3.18 -20.97 20.28
N VAL A 326 -4.02 -20.04 19.80
CA VAL A 326 -3.78 -19.24 18.61
C VAL A 326 -3.31 -17.86 19.04
N VAL A 327 -2.01 -17.59 18.84
CA VAL A 327 -1.35 -16.33 19.16
C VAL A 327 -1.17 -15.51 17.89
N LEU A 328 -1.60 -14.26 17.93
CA LEU A 328 -1.37 -13.26 16.88
C LEU A 328 -0.18 -12.39 17.27
N LEU A 329 0.74 -12.20 16.33
CA LEU A 329 1.92 -11.34 16.46
C LEU A 329 1.93 -10.34 15.28
N PRO A 330 1.39 -9.12 15.46
CA PRO A 330 1.36 -8.13 14.41
C PRO A 330 2.76 -7.62 14.08
N LEU A 331 3.09 -7.59 12.79
CA LEU A 331 4.36 -7.10 12.26
C LEU A 331 4.19 -5.62 11.85
N PRO A 332 4.80 -4.66 12.57
CA PRO A 332 4.66 -3.25 12.25
C PRO A 332 5.44 -2.87 10.99
N ARG A 333 4.90 -1.89 10.24
CA ARG A 333 5.55 -1.28 9.08
C ARG A 333 6.22 0.05 9.43
N PHE A 334 7.43 0.28 8.91
CA PHE A 334 8.28 1.44 9.21
C PHE A 334 8.48 2.30 7.96
N HIS A 335 8.65 3.60 8.17
CA HIS A 335 9.03 4.51 7.08
C HIS A 335 10.49 4.30 6.67
N GLY A 336 10.81 4.64 5.43
CA GLY A 336 12.18 4.74 4.95
C GLY A 336 12.91 5.96 5.52
N PHE A 337 14.23 5.91 5.42
CA PHE A 337 15.15 6.89 5.97
C PHE A 337 15.89 7.67 4.88
N ALA A 338 16.22 8.93 5.19
CA ALA A 338 17.19 9.73 4.46
C ALA A 338 18.07 10.49 5.46
N GLN A 339 19.34 10.74 5.13
CA GLN A 339 20.17 11.59 6.00
C GLN A 339 19.63 13.02 6.03
N ASP A 340 19.38 13.55 7.23
CA ASP A 340 19.16 14.98 7.41
C ASP A 340 20.51 15.70 7.36
N MET A 341 20.71 16.49 6.30
CA MET A 341 21.94 17.26 6.07
C MET A 341 22.30 18.25 7.19
N ARG A 342 21.39 18.54 8.13
CA ARG A 342 21.64 19.42 9.29
C ARG A 342 22.17 18.67 10.51
N SER A 343 21.64 17.49 10.80
CA SER A 343 22.05 16.68 11.95
C SER A 343 23.13 15.65 11.61
N GLY A 344 23.28 15.27 10.34
CA GLY A 344 24.19 14.21 9.89
C GLY A 344 23.66 12.79 10.13
N HIS A 345 22.48 12.65 10.74
CA HIS A 345 21.86 11.36 11.05
C HIS A 345 20.71 11.02 10.09
N LEU A 346 20.33 9.75 10.05
CA LEU A 346 19.15 9.27 9.34
C LEU A 346 17.87 9.73 10.04
N ALA A 347 17.10 10.57 9.34
CA ALA A 347 15.75 10.92 9.72
C ALA A 347 14.75 10.02 8.97
N HIS A 348 13.69 9.59 9.67
CA HIS A 348 12.58 8.88 9.03
C HIS A 348 11.76 9.85 8.17
N VAL A 349 11.44 9.45 6.94
CA VAL A 349 10.74 10.32 5.98
C VAL A 349 9.27 9.93 5.93
N LYS A 350 8.40 10.72 6.54
CA LYS A 350 6.95 10.43 6.64
C LYS A 350 6.23 10.30 5.29
N GLY A 351 6.78 10.90 4.23
CA GLY A 351 6.27 10.76 2.85
C GLY A 351 6.78 9.52 2.10
N SER A 352 7.65 8.72 2.70
CA SER A 352 8.07 7.43 2.15
C SER A 352 7.06 6.32 2.46
N SER A 353 6.97 5.34 1.58
CA SER A 353 6.20 4.11 1.78
C SER A 353 6.57 3.42 3.10
N ARG A 354 5.61 2.72 3.71
CA ARG A 354 5.85 1.97 4.94
C ARG A 354 6.01 0.50 4.61
N LEU A 355 7.16 -0.09 4.98
CA LEU A 355 7.51 -1.48 4.68
C LEU A 355 7.66 -2.30 5.97
N MET A 356 7.41 -3.61 5.88
CA MET A 356 7.74 -4.56 6.95
C MET A 356 9.26 -4.79 7.02
N LEU A 357 9.77 -5.09 8.21
CA LEU A 357 11.20 -5.36 8.43
C LEU A 357 11.63 -6.81 8.09
N GLY A 358 10.76 -7.62 7.49
CA GLY A 358 11.07 -8.99 7.05
C GLY A 358 10.91 -10.08 8.13
N THR A 359 11.20 -11.33 7.73
CA THR A 359 10.96 -12.55 8.53
C THR A 359 11.84 -12.63 9.78
N GLY A 360 13.03 -12.03 9.75
CA GLY A 360 13.92 -11.95 10.92
C GLY A 360 13.33 -11.08 12.03
N TYR A 361 12.60 -10.02 11.67
CA TYR A 361 11.92 -9.20 12.69
C TYR A 361 10.74 -9.93 13.34
N ALA A 362 10.05 -10.81 12.59
CA ALA A 362 9.04 -11.70 13.18
C ALA A 362 9.66 -12.63 14.23
N MET A 363 10.87 -13.14 14.00
CA MET A 363 11.63 -13.92 14.98
C MET A 363 12.09 -13.07 16.18
N PHE A 364 12.62 -11.86 15.95
CA PHE A 364 13.01 -10.91 17.01
C PHE A 364 11.87 -10.67 18.00
N LEU A 365 10.67 -10.39 17.48
CA LEU A 365 9.48 -10.11 18.28
C LEU A 365 8.99 -11.31 19.12
N LEU A 366 9.43 -12.56 18.84
CA LEU A 366 9.08 -13.71 19.67
C LEU A 366 9.58 -13.55 21.12
N ASN A 367 10.71 -12.85 21.34
CA ASN A 367 11.20 -12.52 22.68
C ASN A 367 10.88 -11.07 23.14
N SER A 368 10.05 -10.34 22.39
CA SER A 368 9.52 -9.04 22.80
C SER A 368 8.22 -9.20 23.59
N PRO A 369 8.16 -8.75 24.86
CA PRO A 369 6.98 -8.94 25.69
C PRO A 369 5.84 -7.99 25.29
N ALA A 370 4.59 -8.43 25.48
CA ALA A 370 3.37 -7.67 25.19
C ALA A 370 3.18 -7.21 23.72
N GLU A 371 3.96 -7.73 22.77
CA GLU A 371 3.76 -7.52 21.33
C GLU A 371 2.74 -8.49 20.72
N ALA A 372 2.52 -9.64 21.36
CA ALA A 372 1.58 -10.66 20.91
C ALA A 372 0.35 -10.78 21.82
N TYR A 373 -0.75 -11.30 21.26
CA TYR A 373 -2.00 -11.51 21.97
C TYR A 373 -2.75 -12.76 21.49
N THR A 374 -3.62 -13.31 22.36
CA THR A 374 -4.64 -14.29 21.99
C THR A 374 -6.00 -13.61 21.86
N LEU A 375 -6.96 -14.28 21.23
CA LEU A 375 -8.34 -13.82 21.18
C LEU A 375 -9.22 -14.59 22.18
N SER A 376 -10.26 -13.94 22.67
CA SER A 376 -11.37 -14.60 23.37
C SER A 376 -12.07 -15.63 22.47
N ALA A 377 -12.83 -16.56 23.07
CA ALA A 377 -13.52 -17.64 22.34
C ALA A 377 -14.51 -17.15 21.27
N ASP A 378 -15.07 -15.95 21.43
CA ASP A 378 -15.95 -15.28 20.47
C ASP A 378 -15.18 -14.40 19.45
N GLY A 379 -13.84 -14.42 19.49
CA GLY A 379 -12.97 -13.60 18.66
C GLY A 379 -13.03 -12.09 18.90
N SER A 380 -13.81 -11.61 19.89
CA SER A 380 -14.16 -10.19 19.99
C SER A 380 -13.25 -9.33 20.87
N GLU A 381 -12.45 -9.94 21.76
CA GLU A 381 -11.56 -9.22 22.69
C GLU A 381 -10.12 -9.76 22.64
N PRO A 382 -9.11 -8.90 22.39
CA PRO A 382 -7.71 -9.30 22.37
C PRO A 382 -7.12 -9.28 23.80
N GLN A 383 -6.41 -10.35 24.14
CA GLN A 383 -5.76 -10.57 25.43
C GLN A 383 -4.24 -10.64 25.23
N CYS A 384 -3.53 -9.55 25.54
CA CYS A 384 -2.08 -9.50 25.45
C CYS A 384 -1.43 -10.58 26.33
N LEU A 385 -0.36 -11.18 25.83
CA LEU A 385 0.45 -12.11 26.64
C LEU A 385 1.14 -11.36 27.79
N GLN A 386 1.27 -12.03 28.95
CA GLN A 386 1.90 -11.48 30.16
C GLN A 386 3.45 -11.57 30.15
N GLY A 387 4.02 -11.88 28.98
CA GLY A 387 5.43 -12.18 28.75
C GLY A 387 5.71 -12.16 27.26
N SER A 388 6.82 -12.78 26.86
CA SER A 388 7.12 -13.00 25.43
C SER A 388 6.44 -14.24 24.87
N VAL A 389 6.39 -14.39 23.54
CA VAL A 389 5.81 -15.57 22.89
C VAL A 389 6.57 -16.84 23.28
N LEU A 390 7.90 -16.76 23.45
CA LEU A 390 8.73 -17.88 23.87
C LEU A 390 8.45 -18.31 25.32
N GLU A 391 8.18 -17.37 26.22
CA GLU A 391 7.75 -17.71 27.58
C GLU A 391 6.40 -18.41 27.57
N TRP A 392 5.42 -17.86 26.84
CA TRP A 392 4.10 -18.49 26.68
C TRP A 392 4.19 -19.90 26.09
N LEU A 393 5.07 -20.12 25.11
CA LEU A 393 5.32 -21.45 24.55
C LEU A 393 5.86 -22.42 25.61
N LEU A 394 6.87 -22.02 26.40
CA LEU A 394 7.44 -22.84 27.46
C LEU A 394 6.43 -23.15 28.58
N GLU A 395 5.64 -22.16 29.00
CA GLU A 395 4.56 -22.32 29.99
C GLU A 395 3.49 -23.32 29.50
N ASN A 396 3.18 -23.28 28.19
CA ASN A 396 2.25 -24.21 27.55
C ASN A 396 2.90 -25.52 27.06
N LYS A 397 4.12 -25.82 27.54
CA LYS A 397 4.88 -27.07 27.30
C LYS A 397 5.30 -27.32 25.85
N ALA A 398 5.41 -26.27 25.04
CA ALA A 398 6.08 -26.32 23.74
C ALA A 398 7.59 -26.22 23.92
N SER A 399 8.31 -27.27 23.54
CA SER A 399 9.78 -27.34 23.53
C SER A 399 10.39 -27.04 22.17
N TRP A 400 9.59 -27.16 21.10
CA TRP A 400 10.00 -26.93 19.72
C TRP A 400 9.09 -25.93 19.02
N LEU A 401 9.68 -25.09 18.17
CA LEU A 401 8.98 -24.18 17.27
C LEU A 401 9.31 -24.56 15.83
N TYR A 402 8.31 -24.97 15.06
CA TYR A 402 8.44 -25.35 13.65
C TYR A 402 7.83 -24.27 12.77
N THR A 403 8.66 -23.62 11.96
CA THR A 403 8.32 -22.40 11.23
C THR A 403 7.94 -22.69 9.78
N GLY A 404 7.14 -21.82 9.18
CA GLY A 404 6.85 -21.81 7.74
C GLY A 404 6.37 -20.45 7.27
N LEU A 405 6.54 -20.16 5.99
CA LEU A 405 6.04 -18.93 5.37
C LEU A 405 4.64 -19.18 4.80
N PHE A 406 3.77 -18.17 4.78
CA PHE A 406 2.49 -18.29 4.07
C PHE A 406 2.68 -18.48 2.55
N SER A 407 3.77 -17.94 1.99
CA SER A 407 4.22 -18.13 0.61
C SER A 407 4.67 -19.56 0.25
N ASP A 408 4.97 -20.40 1.26
CA ASP A 408 5.28 -21.82 1.09
C ASP A 408 4.00 -22.64 0.88
N VAL A 409 3.36 -22.44 -0.27
CA VAL A 409 2.15 -23.17 -0.68
C VAL A 409 2.37 -24.67 -0.80
N GLU A 410 3.62 -25.16 -0.92
CA GLU A 410 3.92 -26.59 -1.00
C GLU A 410 3.51 -27.35 0.27
N ARG A 411 3.48 -26.69 1.43
CA ARG A 411 2.95 -27.22 2.70
C ARG A 411 1.44 -27.47 2.71
N LEU A 412 0.71 -27.00 1.71
CA LEU A 412 -0.72 -27.29 1.54
C LEU A 412 -0.98 -28.65 0.86
N ARG A 413 0.06 -29.31 0.33
CA ARG A 413 -0.06 -30.69 -0.19
C ARG A 413 -0.44 -31.65 0.96
N PRO A 414 -1.18 -32.74 0.67
CA PRO A 414 -1.39 -33.81 1.64
C PRO A 414 -0.06 -34.26 2.27
N GLU A 415 -0.04 -34.46 3.59
CA GLU A 415 1.12 -34.95 4.37
C GLU A 415 2.37 -34.03 4.38
N ALA A 416 2.35 -32.89 3.69
CA ALA A 416 3.51 -31.99 3.55
C ALA A 416 3.67 -30.94 4.66
N LEU A 417 2.65 -30.73 5.50
CA LEU A 417 2.77 -29.78 6.61
C LEU A 417 3.81 -30.26 7.63
N PHE A 418 3.66 -31.50 8.12
CA PHE A 418 4.57 -32.12 9.08
C PHE A 418 5.50 -33.08 8.34
N ASP A 419 6.66 -32.59 7.90
CA ASP A 419 7.73 -33.46 7.43
C ASP A 419 8.32 -34.21 8.64
N MET A 420 7.87 -35.45 8.81
CA MET A 420 8.24 -36.32 9.92
C MET A 420 9.71 -36.73 9.88
N ASP A 421 10.30 -36.87 8.69
CA ASP A 421 11.71 -37.21 8.54
C ASP A 421 12.59 -36.03 8.91
N PHE A 422 12.22 -34.82 8.47
CA PHE A 422 12.89 -33.58 8.84
C PHE A 422 12.82 -33.33 10.36
N LEU A 423 11.63 -33.45 10.96
CA LEU A 423 11.46 -33.28 12.41
C LEU A 423 12.24 -34.35 13.20
N ALA A 424 12.20 -35.61 12.77
CA ALA A 424 12.92 -36.71 13.43
C ALA A 424 14.45 -36.51 13.34
N ALA A 425 14.96 -36.12 12.18
CA ALA A 425 16.37 -35.78 12.00
C ALA A 425 16.77 -34.51 12.77
N GLY A 426 15.87 -33.53 12.92
CA GLY A 426 16.06 -32.34 13.74
C GLY A 426 16.28 -32.68 15.21
N LEU A 427 15.38 -33.50 15.78
CA LEU A 427 15.53 -34.01 17.15
C LEU A 427 16.83 -34.85 17.30
N ALA A 428 17.12 -35.71 16.33
CA ALA A 428 18.36 -36.51 16.33
C ALA A 428 19.63 -35.65 16.27
N ALA A 429 19.62 -34.55 15.52
CA ALA A 429 20.74 -33.61 15.43
C ALA A 429 20.97 -32.86 16.75
N VAL A 430 19.90 -32.55 17.50
CA VAL A 430 20.03 -31.94 18.83
C VAL A 430 20.68 -32.92 19.81
N ASP A 431 20.17 -34.15 19.89
CA ASP A 431 20.70 -35.17 20.81
C ASP A 431 22.15 -35.59 20.49
N ARG A 432 22.51 -35.69 19.21
CA ARG A 432 23.79 -36.27 18.76
C ARG A 432 24.86 -35.25 18.44
N MET A 433 24.47 -34.05 18.01
CA MET A 433 25.38 -33.00 17.53
C MET A 433 25.27 -31.71 18.35
N GLY A 434 24.41 -31.67 19.37
CA GLY A 434 24.17 -30.47 20.17
C GLY A 434 23.55 -29.31 19.37
N ALA A 435 22.90 -29.62 18.24
CA ALA A 435 22.21 -28.61 17.45
C ALA A 435 21.12 -27.93 18.28
N ASN A 436 20.87 -26.63 18.06
CA ASN A 436 19.78 -25.91 18.73
C ASN A 436 18.70 -25.44 17.76
N MET A 437 18.97 -25.55 16.46
CA MET A 437 18.02 -25.39 15.38
C MET A 437 18.40 -26.31 14.21
N ALA A 438 17.45 -26.59 13.33
CA ALA A 438 17.73 -27.19 12.04
C ALA A 438 16.97 -26.49 10.92
N VAL A 439 17.53 -26.53 9.71
CA VAL A 439 16.92 -26.02 8.48
C VAL A 439 16.82 -27.15 7.46
N GLU A 440 15.66 -27.27 6.82
CA GLU A 440 15.50 -28.20 5.70
C GLU A 440 16.17 -27.59 4.47
N VAL A 441 16.97 -28.40 3.77
CA VAL A 441 17.69 -28.00 2.56
C VAL A 441 17.35 -28.91 1.39
N ALA A 442 17.38 -28.33 0.20
CA ALA A 442 17.35 -29.05 -1.07
C ALA A 442 18.71 -28.90 -1.78
N MET A 443 19.09 -29.88 -2.59
CA MET A 443 20.15 -29.66 -3.58
C MET A 443 19.62 -28.73 -4.67
N GLY A 444 20.34 -27.65 -4.95
CA GLY A 444 20.14 -26.87 -6.16
C GLY A 444 21.06 -27.35 -7.28
N GLU A 445 20.62 -27.23 -8.53
CA GLU A 445 21.40 -27.54 -9.72
C GLU A 445 22.30 -26.37 -10.15
N ARG A 446 21.88 -25.12 -9.90
CA ARG A 446 22.49 -23.91 -10.50
C ARG A 446 22.38 -22.69 -9.60
N GLU A 447 23.32 -21.76 -9.79
CA GLU A 447 23.30 -20.41 -9.21
C GLU A 447 21.93 -19.71 -9.31
N ARG A 448 21.20 -19.90 -10.41
CA ARG A 448 19.88 -19.29 -10.62
C ARG A 448 18.89 -19.66 -9.51
N GLU A 449 18.96 -20.86 -8.96
CA GLU A 449 18.03 -21.35 -7.94
C GLU A 449 18.33 -20.71 -6.59
N ALA A 450 19.60 -20.55 -6.22
CA ALA A 450 19.96 -19.79 -5.02
C ALA A 450 19.44 -18.34 -5.09
N ARG A 451 19.51 -17.69 -6.26
CA ARG A 451 18.94 -16.36 -6.46
C ARG A 451 17.41 -16.35 -6.43
N LEU A 452 16.75 -17.38 -6.97
CA LEU A 452 15.29 -17.53 -7.00
C LEU A 452 14.71 -17.74 -5.59
N HIS A 453 15.38 -18.54 -4.78
CA HIS A 453 14.99 -18.89 -3.40
C HIS A 453 15.67 -18.00 -2.34
N ASP A 454 16.43 -16.99 -2.78
CA ASP A 454 17.29 -16.12 -1.95
C ASP A 454 18.04 -16.86 -0.83
N SER A 455 18.69 -17.97 -1.17
CA SER A 455 19.38 -18.85 -0.22
C SER A 455 20.60 -19.54 -0.82
N LEU A 456 21.69 -19.58 -0.06
CA LEU A 456 22.87 -20.42 -0.29
C LEU A 456 23.37 -20.94 1.06
N VAL A 457 23.41 -22.25 1.24
CA VAL A 457 23.82 -22.87 2.50
C VAL A 457 25.32 -23.21 2.47
N LEU A 458 26.09 -22.66 3.42
CA LEU A 458 27.53 -22.87 3.58
C LEU A 458 27.90 -23.10 5.05
N ALA A 459 28.95 -23.85 5.33
CA ALA A 459 29.55 -23.91 6.66
C ALA A 459 30.48 -22.70 6.88
N ARG A 460 30.48 -22.11 8.07
CA ARG A 460 31.51 -21.13 8.44
C ARG A 460 32.84 -21.87 8.66
N GLY A 461 33.88 -21.44 7.95
CA GLY A 461 35.21 -22.05 8.00
C GLY A 461 35.89 -21.85 9.35
N SER A 462 36.45 -22.92 9.92
CA SER A 462 37.32 -22.84 11.10
C SER A 462 38.67 -22.24 10.72
N VAL A 463 38.94 -21.03 11.21
CA VAL A 463 40.26 -20.36 11.03
C VAL A 463 41.41 -21.21 11.61
N VAL A 464 41.12 -22.06 12.60
CA VAL A 464 42.09 -22.98 13.23
C VAL A 464 42.40 -24.19 12.32
N ALA A 465 41.49 -24.60 11.45
CA ALA A 465 41.72 -25.71 10.53
C ALA A 465 42.68 -25.35 9.38
N ALA A 466 42.71 -24.08 8.96
CA ALA A 466 43.59 -23.62 7.89
C ALA A 466 45.08 -23.65 8.27
N SER A 467 45.42 -23.30 9.53
CA SER A 467 46.79 -23.43 10.04
C SER A 467 47.15 -24.88 10.39
N ALA A 468 46.20 -25.67 10.89
CA ALA A 468 46.43 -27.10 11.15
C ALA A 468 46.67 -27.90 9.86
N ALA A 469 45.91 -27.66 8.79
CA ALA A 469 46.12 -28.33 7.50
C ALA A 469 47.49 -28.00 6.87
N ALA A 470 47.97 -26.77 7.04
CA ALA A 470 49.31 -26.37 6.63
C ALA A 470 50.42 -27.02 7.49
N ALA A 471 50.17 -27.27 8.78
CA ALA A 471 51.12 -27.93 9.68
C ALA A 471 51.17 -29.47 9.49
N VAL A 472 50.05 -30.12 9.17
CA VAL A 472 49.96 -31.59 9.07
C VAL A 472 50.66 -32.15 7.81
N MET A 473 50.93 -31.33 6.80
CA MET A 473 51.82 -31.72 5.69
C MET A 473 53.31 -31.63 6.03
N GLY A 474 53.69 -31.20 7.24
CA GLY A 474 55.08 -30.90 7.62
C GLY A 474 55.84 -32.00 8.39
N THR A 475 55.19 -32.89 9.13
CA THR A 475 55.87 -33.75 10.13
C THR A 475 55.35 -35.19 10.22
N ALA A 476 55.54 -35.96 9.15
CA ALA A 476 55.40 -37.42 9.18
C ALA A 476 56.69 -38.13 9.68
N ALA A 477 57.02 -38.02 10.99
CA ALA A 477 57.95 -38.94 11.68
C ALA A 477 58.01 -38.71 13.21
N ALA A 478 57.34 -39.54 14.02
CA ALA A 478 57.85 -40.07 15.30
C ALA A 478 56.80 -40.96 16.01
N SER A 479 57.24 -42.09 16.55
CA SER A 479 56.45 -43.05 17.34
C SER A 479 56.55 -42.78 18.85
N GLY A 480 55.48 -43.06 19.60
CA GLY A 480 55.56 -43.19 21.07
C GLY A 480 54.18 -43.11 21.73
N GLY A 481 53.76 -44.16 22.43
CA GLY A 481 52.46 -44.19 23.13
C GLY A 481 52.53 -43.69 24.57
N GLY A 482 51.35 -43.47 25.17
CA GLY A 482 51.20 -43.17 26.59
C GLY A 482 49.77 -42.73 26.93
N ASP A 483 49.07 -43.51 27.74
CA ASP A 483 47.76 -43.15 28.28
C ASP A 483 47.87 -41.98 29.27
N ALA A 484 46.98 -41.00 29.15
CA ALA A 484 46.74 -40.00 30.19
C ALA A 484 45.27 -39.56 30.18
N VAL A 485 44.50 -40.02 31.16
CA VAL A 485 43.14 -39.54 31.44
C VAL A 485 43.22 -38.10 31.96
N ALA A 486 42.65 -37.15 31.23
CA ALA A 486 42.46 -35.78 31.71
C ALA A 486 41.05 -35.28 31.38
N SER A 487 40.26 -34.97 32.41
CA SER A 487 38.92 -34.42 32.26
C SER A 487 39.00 -32.97 31.74
N GLY A 488 38.49 -32.75 30.52
CA GLY A 488 38.45 -31.43 29.88
C GLY A 488 37.25 -31.31 28.96
N ALA A 489 36.06 -31.16 29.53
CA ALA A 489 34.84 -30.94 28.74
C ALA A 489 34.81 -29.51 28.19
N ILE A 490 35.18 -29.33 26.92
CA ILE A 490 34.64 -28.36 25.93
C ILE A 490 35.17 -28.76 24.55
N SER A 491 34.28 -29.33 23.72
CA SER A 491 34.25 -29.41 22.24
C SER A 491 33.48 -30.69 21.86
N PRO A 492 32.46 -30.57 20.99
CA PRO A 492 32.77 -30.49 19.57
C PRO A 492 32.27 -29.19 18.94
N SER A 493 33.20 -28.35 18.47
CA SER A 493 32.90 -27.27 17.54
C SER A 493 32.65 -27.84 16.14
N GLY A 494 31.48 -28.46 15.96
CA GLY A 494 30.97 -28.78 14.64
C GLY A 494 30.85 -27.49 13.79
N PRO A 495 31.08 -27.57 12.47
CA PRO A 495 30.87 -26.41 11.60
C PRO A 495 29.40 -26.01 11.65
N THR A 496 29.12 -24.79 12.14
CA THR A 496 27.76 -24.27 12.14
C THR A 496 27.41 -23.87 10.70
N ASN A 497 26.34 -24.49 10.17
CA ASN A 497 25.87 -24.15 8.84
C ASN A 497 25.14 -22.81 8.89
N CYS A 498 25.36 -21.99 7.87
CA CYS A 498 24.76 -20.68 7.68
C CYS A 498 23.95 -20.71 6.38
N ASN A 499 22.69 -20.30 6.43
CA ASN A 499 21.93 -19.90 5.27
C ASN A 499 22.28 -18.44 4.95
N LEU A 500 22.89 -18.20 3.80
CA LEU A 500 23.31 -16.89 3.32
C LEU A 500 22.38 -16.43 2.21
N ARG A 501 22.08 -15.13 2.15
CA ARG A 501 21.18 -14.54 1.14
C ARG A 501 21.96 -14.05 -0.09
N PRO A 502 21.75 -14.61 -1.30
CA PRO A 502 22.33 -14.08 -2.53
C PRO A 502 21.90 -12.65 -2.88
N SER A 503 20.77 -12.17 -2.33
CA SER A 503 20.36 -10.76 -2.40
C SER A 503 21.34 -9.84 -1.66
N SER A 504 22.00 -10.31 -0.60
CA SER A 504 23.10 -9.62 0.08
C SER A 504 24.44 -9.77 -0.66
N MET A 505 24.60 -10.81 -1.50
CA MET A 505 25.82 -11.11 -2.26
C MET A 505 25.87 -10.39 -3.62
N ARG A 506 26.12 -9.08 -3.62
CA ARG A 506 26.03 -8.24 -4.84
C ARG A 506 27.37 -7.68 -5.34
N THR A 507 28.49 -8.09 -4.76
CA THR A 507 29.83 -7.70 -5.21
C THR A 507 30.48 -8.77 -6.11
N VAL A 508 31.57 -8.40 -6.79
CA VAL A 508 32.37 -9.34 -7.59
C VAL A 508 32.98 -10.45 -6.74
N LYS A 509 33.32 -10.20 -5.46
CA LYS A 509 33.90 -11.22 -4.56
C LYS A 509 32.83 -12.21 -4.09
N SER A 510 31.64 -11.74 -3.71
CA SER A 510 30.53 -12.60 -3.32
C SER A 510 29.95 -13.40 -4.50
N TYR A 511 29.90 -12.82 -5.71
CA TYR A 511 29.53 -13.58 -6.92
C TYR A 511 30.52 -14.68 -7.26
N LYS A 512 31.84 -14.47 -7.08
CA LYS A 512 32.83 -15.53 -7.24
C LYS A 512 32.63 -16.66 -6.25
N LEU A 513 32.30 -16.36 -4.98
CA LEU A 513 31.95 -17.37 -3.98
C LEU A 513 30.76 -18.22 -4.46
N LEU A 514 29.65 -17.58 -4.83
CA LEU A 514 28.44 -18.24 -5.33
C LEU A 514 28.72 -19.13 -6.55
N GLN A 515 29.50 -18.64 -7.52
CA GLN A 515 29.88 -19.38 -8.73
C GLN A 515 30.82 -20.57 -8.41
N THR A 516 31.77 -20.40 -7.50
CA THR A 516 32.68 -21.48 -7.06
C THR A 516 31.91 -22.57 -6.31
N THR A 517 30.99 -22.21 -5.43
CA THR A 517 30.13 -23.19 -4.74
C THR A 517 29.20 -23.92 -5.72
N ALA A 518 28.60 -23.22 -6.69
CA ALA A 518 27.78 -23.84 -7.73
C ALA A 518 28.56 -24.80 -8.65
N SER A 519 29.90 -24.67 -8.69
CA SER A 519 30.81 -25.54 -9.43
C SER A 519 31.43 -26.65 -8.56
N SER A 520 31.04 -26.75 -7.28
CA SER A 520 31.63 -27.67 -6.31
C SER A 520 31.11 -29.11 -6.47
N PRO A 521 31.99 -30.14 -6.46
CA PRO A 521 31.56 -31.54 -6.46
C PRO A 521 30.90 -31.98 -5.14
N HIS A 522 31.00 -31.18 -4.07
CA HIS A 522 30.42 -31.47 -2.75
C HIS A 522 28.92 -31.14 -2.65
N GLY A 523 28.30 -30.71 -3.74
CA GLY A 523 26.89 -30.32 -3.80
C GLY A 523 26.68 -28.82 -3.52
N PHE A 524 25.61 -28.30 -4.12
CA PHE A 524 25.14 -26.94 -3.96
C PHE A 524 23.78 -27.00 -3.26
N TYR A 525 23.61 -26.30 -2.15
CA TYR A 525 22.45 -26.44 -1.28
C TYR A 525 21.75 -25.11 -1.03
N ILE A 526 20.42 -25.15 -1.05
CA ILE A 526 19.52 -24.04 -0.76
C ILE A 526 18.59 -24.45 0.39
N ALA A 527 18.22 -23.52 1.26
CA ALA A 527 17.21 -23.74 2.29
C ALA A 527 15.82 -23.72 1.66
N THR A 528 14.91 -24.54 2.20
CA THR A 528 13.47 -24.48 1.86
C THR A 528 12.72 -23.42 2.66
N HIS A 529 13.44 -22.62 3.47
CA HIS A 529 12.91 -21.64 4.45
C HIS A 529 12.04 -22.25 5.56
N ARG A 530 12.23 -23.55 5.80
CA ARG A 530 11.56 -24.30 6.86
C ARG A 530 12.57 -24.64 7.94
N TYR A 531 12.30 -24.16 9.15
CA TYR A 531 13.21 -24.29 10.28
C TYR A 531 12.49 -24.93 11.46
N VAL A 532 13.24 -25.67 12.27
CA VAL A 532 12.81 -26.09 13.60
C VAL A 532 13.79 -25.56 14.64
N PHE A 533 13.28 -24.94 15.69
CA PHE A 533 14.07 -24.34 16.77
C PHE A 533 13.74 -24.99 18.11
N ASN A 534 14.74 -25.24 18.94
CA ASN A 534 14.51 -25.49 20.35
C ASN A 534 14.10 -24.17 21.04
N VAL A 535 12.90 -24.11 21.64
CA VAL A 535 12.32 -22.85 22.16
C VAL A 535 13.20 -22.21 23.23
N ARG A 536 13.78 -23.02 24.14
CA ARG A 536 14.65 -22.51 25.21
C ARG A 536 15.97 -21.97 24.67
N ALA A 537 16.59 -22.66 23.71
CA ALA A 537 17.81 -22.19 23.09
C ALA A 537 17.55 -20.93 22.24
N LEU A 538 16.44 -20.88 21.50
CA LEU A 538 16.00 -19.70 20.76
C LEU A 538 15.79 -18.50 21.69
N GLN A 539 15.15 -18.68 22.85
CA GLN A 539 15.03 -17.63 23.86
C GLN A 539 16.41 -17.12 24.35
N GLY A 540 17.37 -18.03 24.53
CA GLY A 540 18.74 -17.67 24.90
C GLY A 540 19.55 -16.99 23.79
N MET A 541 19.16 -17.14 22.52
CA MET A 541 19.75 -16.39 21.39
C MET A 541 19.10 -15.01 21.23
N LEU A 542 17.77 -14.94 21.36
CA LEU A 542 16.96 -13.73 21.21
C LEU A 542 16.97 -12.83 22.46
N VAL A 543 18.11 -12.75 23.15
CA VAL A 543 18.43 -11.66 24.11
C VAL A 543 19.44 -10.67 23.55
N ASP A 544 20.11 -11.01 22.44
CA ASP A 544 21.11 -10.18 21.77
C ASP A 544 20.53 -9.57 20.48
N PRO A 545 20.42 -8.22 20.36
CA PRO A 545 20.01 -7.57 19.11
C PRO A 545 20.93 -7.89 17.93
N ALA A 546 22.20 -8.26 18.18
CA ALA A 546 23.16 -8.64 17.14
C ALA A 546 22.88 -10.02 16.51
N ALA A 547 21.85 -10.75 16.96
CA ALA A 547 21.42 -12.01 16.35
C ALA A 547 20.86 -11.85 14.92
N PHE A 548 20.50 -10.63 14.49
CA PHE A 548 20.03 -10.33 13.13
C PHE A 548 20.86 -9.25 12.45
N HIS A 549 21.31 -9.52 11.23
CA HIS A 549 21.96 -8.54 10.37
C HIS A 549 20.92 -7.67 9.66
N ALA A 550 20.99 -6.34 9.80
CA ALA A 550 20.12 -5.46 9.03
C ALA A 550 20.70 -5.30 7.62
N ASP A 551 20.00 -5.85 6.62
CA ASP A 551 20.32 -5.56 5.23
C ASP A 551 19.67 -4.24 4.81
N VAL A 552 20.46 -3.37 4.17
CA VAL A 552 19.97 -2.10 3.65
C VAL A 552 19.30 -2.33 2.31
N TYR A 553 17.99 -2.11 2.27
CA TYR A 553 17.17 -2.11 1.07
C TYR A 553 16.87 -0.69 0.61
N LEU A 554 16.66 -0.49 -0.69
CA LEU A 554 16.30 0.79 -1.28
C LEU A 554 14.95 0.69 -1.99
N GLN A 555 14.05 1.59 -1.64
CA GLN A 555 12.83 1.85 -2.41
C GLN A 555 12.62 3.36 -2.49
N ASP A 556 12.38 3.85 -3.71
CA ASP A 556 12.24 5.28 -3.99
C ASP A 556 13.40 6.09 -3.39
N PHE A 557 14.66 5.67 -3.65
CA PHE A 557 15.93 6.12 -3.06
C PHE A 557 16.03 6.18 -1.51
N TYR A 558 14.95 5.95 -0.75
CA TYR A 558 14.96 5.87 0.70
C TYR A 558 15.57 4.55 1.18
N ALA A 559 16.28 4.59 2.30
CA ALA A 559 16.87 3.42 2.94
C ALA A 559 15.87 2.73 3.86
N TYR A 560 15.87 1.40 3.87
CA TYR A 560 15.07 0.57 4.77
C TYR A 560 15.96 -0.54 5.34
N ALA A 561 15.70 -0.96 6.58
CA ALA A 561 16.29 -2.18 7.13
C ALA A 561 15.40 -3.39 6.80
N THR A 562 16.02 -4.50 6.42
CA THR A 562 15.36 -5.81 6.32
C THR A 562 16.17 -6.88 7.06
N PHE A 563 15.48 -7.72 7.83
CA PHE A 563 16.04 -8.83 8.58
C PHE A 563 15.40 -10.13 8.08
N ASP A 564 16.18 -11.21 8.00
CA ASP A 564 15.67 -12.51 7.61
C ASP A 564 15.88 -13.56 8.71
N ILE A 565 15.00 -14.56 8.76
CA ILE A 565 15.13 -15.73 9.64
C ILE A 565 16.46 -16.48 9.41
N SER A 566 17.04 -16.38 8.21
CA SER A 566 18.36 -16.91 7.89
C SER A 566 19.47 -16.32 8.76
N ASP A 567 19.35 -15.06 9.20
CA ASP A 567 20.43 -14.35 9.90
C ASP A 567 20.79 -15.04 11.23
N LEU A 568 19.80 -15.65 11.89
CA LEU A 568 20.00 -16.47 13.09
C LEU A 568 20.97 -17.62 12.86
N THR A 569 20.99 -18.23 11.67
CA THR A 569 21.95 -19.30 11.35
C THR A 569 23.41 -18.82 11.36
N THR A 570 23.64 -17.52 11.23
CA THR A 570 24.97 -16.90 11.21
C THR A 570 25.43 -16.41 12.58
N PHE A 571 24.51 -16.31 13.55
CA PHE A 571 24.79 -15.85 14.90
C PHE A 571 25.67 -16.87 15.66
N ARG A 572 26.66 -16.42 16.44
CA ARG A 572 27.69 -17.33 17.02
C ARG A 572 27.13 -18.44 17.94
N PRO A 573 26.11 -18.19 18.78
CA PRO A 573 25.44 -19.24 19.57
C PRO A 573 24.57 -20.21 18.76
N ALA A 574 24.28 -19.95 17.48
CA ALA A 574 23.47 -20.85 16.67
C ALA A 574 24.28 -22.06 16.21
N ASN A 575 23.80 -23.25 16.56
CA ASN A 575 24.31 -24.52 16.07
C ASN A 575 23.25 -25.12 15.14
N CYS A 576 23.29 -24.70 13.87
CA CYS A 576 22.30 -25.06 12.86
C CYS A 576 22.69 -26.33 12.10
N ALA A 577 21.86 -27.37 12.23
CA ALA A 577 21.94 -28.56 11.40
C ALA A 577 21.22 -28.33 10.06
N CYS A 578 21.82 -28.75 8.95
CA CYS A 578 21.15 -28.79 7.65
C CYS A 578 20.72 -30.21 7.36
N ILE A 579 19.44 -30.40 7.02
CA ILE A 579 18.83 -31.72 6.80
C ILE A 579 18.27 -31.76 5.40
N LEU A 580 18.64 -32.77 4.62
CA LEU A 580 18.11 -32.95 3.27
C LEU A 580 16.62 -33.33 3.33
N GLY A 581 15.76 -32.55 2.67
CA GLY A 581 14.32 -32.82 2.60
C GLY A 581 14.00 -34.13 1.88
N THR A 582 13.15 -34.98 2.46
CA THR A 582 12.81 -36.31 1.89
C THR A 582 11.65 -36.26 0.91
N GLN A 583 10.70 -35.34 1.13
CA GLN A 583 9.43 -35.31 0.40
C GLN A 583 9.50 -34.69 -1.01
N GLY A 584 10.67 -34.20 -1.45
CA GLY A 584 10.84 -33.53 -2.75
C GLY A 584 10.01 -32.25 -2.88
N LEU A 585 9.66 -31.63 -1.76
CA LEU A 585 8.95 -30.36 -1.70
C LEU A 585 9.86 -29.24 -2.20
N LYS A 586 9.33 -28.34 -3.03
CA LYS A 586 10.09 -27.18 -3.49
C LYS A 586 10.19 -26.14 -2.38
N ALA A 587 11.24 -25.33 -2.44
CA ALA A 587 11.38 -24.11 -1.66
C ALA A 587 10.43 -23.02 -2.22
N PRO A 588 9.91 -22.10 -1.39
CA PRO A 588 9.18 -20.92 -1.86
C PRO A 588 10.11 -20.01 -2.68
N VAL A 589 9.56 -19.32 -3.69
CA VAL A 589 10.31 -18.38 -4.54
C VAL A 589 10.41 -17.03 -3.82
N MET A 590 11.61 -16.67 -3.39
CA MET A 590 11.86 -15.48 -2.56
C MET A 590 12.27 -14.25 -3.36
N SER A 591 12.61 -14.38 -4.65
CA SER A 591 12.93 -13.24 -5.50
C SER A 591 11.72 -12.40 -5.97
N GLU A 592 10.50 -12.96 -5.89
CA GLU A 592 9.28 -12.33 -6.41
C GLU A 592 8.49 -11.65 -5.29
N VAL A 593 8.37 -10.32 -5.29
CA VAL A 593 7.54 -9.58 -4.32
C VAL A 593 6.04 -9.74 -4.64
N ILE A 594 5.72 -9.86 -5.93
CA ILE A 594 4.37 -10.09 -6.46
C ILE A 594 4.39 -11.40 -7.24
N TYR A 595 3.59 -12.37 -6.83
CA TYR A 595 3.46 -13.65 -7.54
C TYR A 595 2.47 -13.54 -8.70
N GLY A 596 2.94 -13.91 -9.90
CA GLY A 596 2.15 -13.85 -11.13
C GLY A 596 1.68 -15.21 -11.65
N LYS A 597 1.30 -15.22 -12.94
CA LYS A 597 0.65 -16.35 -13.64
C LYS A 597 1.35 -17.71 -13.52
N GLU A 598 2.68 -17.76 -13.58
CA GLU A 598 3.43 -19.04 -13.51
C GLU A 598 3.33 -19.67 -12.10
N TRP A 599 3.52 -18.85 -11.06
CA TRP A 599 3.35 -19.26 -9.67
C TRP A 599 1.90 -19.65 -9.37
N LEU A 600 0.92 -18.88 -9.85
CA LEU A 600 -0.51 -19.21 -9.69
C LEU A 600 -0.90 -20.53 -10.39
N ALA A 601 -0.30 -20.86 -11.54
CA ALA A 601 -0.53 -22.13 -12.23
C ALA A 601 0.04 -23.34 -11.46
N HIS A 602 1.22 -23.20 -10.84
CA HIS A 602 1.79 -24.21 -9.94
C HIS A 602 0.90 -24.38 -8.70
N THR A 603 0.56 -23.26 -8.06
CA THR A 603 -0.31 -23.20 -6.89
C THR A 603 -1.68 -23.84 -7.13
N ALA A 604 -2.29 -23.64 -8.30
CA ALA A 604 -3.56 -24.29 -8.69
C ALA A 604 -3.50 -25.83 -8.60
N THR A 605 -2.34 -26.43 -8.89
CA THR A 605 -2.15 -27.88 -8.78
C THR A 605 -2.12 -28.31 -7.31
N ILE A 606 -1.44 -27.55 -6.45
CA ILE A 606 -1.36 -27.85 -5.01
C ILE A 606 -2.73 -27.68 -4.34
N LEU A 607 -3.46 -26.60 -4.64
CA LEU A 607 -4.82 -26.39 -4.13
C LEU A 607 -5.79 -27.50 -4.56
N GLN A 608 -5.63 -28.05 -5.77
CA GLN A 608 -6.42 -29.19 -6.21
C GLN A 608 -6.11 -30.47 -5.40
N LEU A 609 -4.85 -30.70 -5.04
CA LEU A 609 -4.46 -31.81 -4.15
C LEU A 609 -5.05 -31.60 -2.74
N GLN A 610 -4.94 -30.39 -2.19
CA GLN A 610 -5.50 -30.05 -0.87
C GLN A 610 -7.02 -30.19 -0.83
N ASP A 611 -7.73 -29.58 -1.78
CA ASP A 611 -9.19 -29.64 -1.87
C ASP A 611 -9.69 -31.08 -2.15
N GLY A 612 -8.81 -31.95 -2.66
CA GLY A 612 -9.03 -33.38 -2.86
C GLY A 612 -9.11 -34.21 -1.56
N ILE A 613 -8.54 -33.73 -0.46
CA ILE A 613 -8.61 -34.39 0.85
C ILE A 613 -10.05 -34.32 1.36
N LYS A 614 -10.67 -35.48 1.62
CA LYS A 614 -12.09 -35.58 1.98
C LYS A 614 -12.39 -34.89 3.31
N GLU A 615 -11.50 -35.07 4.28
CA GLU A 615 -11.59 -34.57 5.64
C GLU A 615 -11.41 -33.05 5.68
N PHE A 616 -10.48 -32.51 4.89
CA PHE A 616 -10.32 -31.07 4.69
C PHE A 616 -11.59 -30.44 4.13
N ARG A 617 -12.17 -31.04 3.09
CA ARG A 617 -13.45 -30.59 2.50
C ARG A 617 -14.61 -30.71 3.49
N ARG A 618 -14.69 -31.82 4.24
CA ARG A 618 -15.72 -32.03 5.26
C ARG A 618 -15.64 -30.93 6.33
N LYS A 619 -14.45 -30.68 6.88
CA LYS A 619 -14.21 -29.64 7.90
C LYS A 619 -14.50 -28.23 7.36
N ALA A 620 -14.10 -27.92 6.12
CA ALA A 620 -14.41 -26.64 5.47
C ALA A 620 -15.93 -26.39 5.38
N VAL A 621 -16.70 -27.42 5.00
CA VAL A 621 -18.17 -27.35 4.90
C VAL A 621 -18.82 -27.25 6.29
N GLU A 622 -18.38 -28.06 7.27
CA GLU A 622 -18.84 -27.99 8.66
C GLU A 622 -18.66 -26.58 9.24
N LEU A 623 -17.49 -25.96 9.04
CA LEU A 623 -17.21 -24.59 9.49
C LEU A 623 -18.00 -23.54 8.70
N TYR A 624 -18.23 -23.74 7.40
CA TYR A 624 -19.06 -22.85 6.58
C TYR A 624 -20.52 -22.85 7.03
N ASP A 625 -21.09 -24.04 7.25
CA ASP A 625 -22.46 -24.18 7.71
C ASP A 625 -22.62 -23.65 9.15
N HIS A 626 -21.62 -23.86 10.02
CA HIS A 626 -21.60 -23.23 11.35
C HIS A 626 -21.58 -21.70 11.26
N ALA A 627 -20.67 -21.12 10.47
CA ALA A 627 -20.60 -19.66 10.26
C ALA A 627 -21.90 -19.10 9.67
N LYS A 628 -22.52 -19.83 8.73
CA LYS A 628 -23.81 -19.48 8.12
C LYS A 628 -24.96 -19.59 9.12
N MET A 629 -24.98 -20.59 9.99
CA MET A 629 -25.97 -20.71 11.08
C MET A 629 -25.82 -19.57 12.09
N MET A 630 -24.60 -19.23 12.50
CA MET A 630 -24.32 -18.09 13.37
C MET A 630 -24.74 -16.75 12.75
N ALA A 631 -24.58 -16.59 11.43
CA ALA A 631 -25.07 -15.42 10.71
C ALA A 631 -26.60 -15.40 10.55
N ALA A 632 -27.24 -16.56 10.38
CA ALA A 632 -28.69 -16.69 10.20
C ALA A 632 -29.49 -16.60 11.52
N ALA A 633 -28.86 -16.86 12.67
CA ALA A 633 -29.52 -16.90 13.97
C ALA A 633 -30.01 -15.53 14.52
N GLY A 634 -29.74 -14.43 13.81
CA GLY A 634 -29.99 -13.08 14.34
C GLY A 634 -28.92 -12.65 15.36
N PRO A 635 -28.90 -11.38 15.79
CA PRO A 635 -27.68 -10.73 16.25
C PRO A 635 -27.26 -11.09 17.70
N ALA A 636 -26.74 -12.31 17.88
CA ALA A 636 -25.77 -12.63 18.93
C ALA A 636 -24.33 -12.59 18.40
N LEU A 637 -24.12 -12.83 17.09
CA LEU A 637 -22.92 -12.31 16.43
C LEU A 637 -23.03 -10.79 16.48
N ARG A 638 -22.21 -10.19 17.34
CA ARG A 638 -22.04 -8.74 17.42
C ARG A 638 -21.58 -8.27 16.05
N THR A 639 -22.50 -7.73 15.24
CA THR A 639 -22.14 -6.64 14.34
C THR A 639 -21.43 -5.63 15.22
N SER A 640 -20.10 -5.56 15.06
CA SER A 640 -19.30 -4.77 15.98
C SER A 640 -19.89 -3.35 15.91
N THR A 641 -20.23 -2.76 17.05
CA THR A 641 -20.58 -1.33 17.09
C THR A 641 -19.33 -0.46 17.04
N PHE A 642 -18.24 -1.01 16.48
CA PHE A 642 -17.41 -0.24 15.57
C PHE A 642 -18.35 0.31 14.50
N LYS A 643 -18.51 1.63 14.44
CA LYS A 643 -18.92 2.24 13.18
C LYS A 643 -17.85 1.78 12.19
N GLU A 644 -18.22 0.86 11.29
CA GLU A 644 -17.63 0.78 9.95
C GLU A 644 -17.32 2.23 9.58
N LYS A 645 -16.04 2.59 9.41
CA LYS A 645 -15.63 3.99 9.20
C LYS A 645 -16.47 4.46 8.03
N GLN A 646 -17.54 5.21 8.31
CA GLN A 646 -18.59 5.37 7.31
C GLN A 646 -17.92 5.99 6.11
N GLY A 647 -17.97 5.28 4.99
CA GLY A 647 -17.38 5.75 3.75
C GLY A 647 -17.88 7.15 3.42
N TYR A 648 -17.19 7.81 2.51
CA TYR A 648 -17.77 8.94 1.82
C TYR A 648 -18.92 8.43 0.95
N ASN A 649 -20.13 8.40 1.54
CA ASN A 649 -21.32 7.93 0.87
C ASN A 649 -21.78 9.00 -0.13
N VAL A 650 -21.63 8.73 -1.42
CA VAL A 650 -22.04 9.64 -2.50
C VAL A 650 -23.37 9.17 -3.06
N LEU A 651 -24.38 10.04 -3.09
CA LEU A 651 -25.71 9.76 -3.61
C LEU A 651 -25.89 10.42 -4.99
N LEU A 652 -25.86 9.66 -6.07
CA LEU A 652 -26.18 10.12 -7.42
C LEU A 652 -27.68 9.93 -7.69
N VAL A 653 -28.41 11.02 -7.96
CA VAL A 653 -29.85 10.98 -8.28
C VAL A 653 -30.08 11.20 -9.77
N LEU A 654 -30.68 10.20 -10.42
CA LEU A 654 -31.06 10.22 -11.83
C LEU A 654 -32.59 10.29 -11.96
N THR A 655 -33.08 10.88 -13.05
CA THR A 655 -34.50 10.87 -13.45
C THR A 655 -34.62 10.41 -14.91
N PRO A 656 -35.82 10.03 -15.39
CA PRO A 656 -36.08 9.72 -16.80
C PRO A 656 -35.54 10.74 -17.81
N ASP A 657 -35.42 12.01 -17.42
CA ASP A 657 -34.97 13.11 -18.27
C ASP A 657 -33.44 13.28 -18.31
N HIS A 658 -32.68 12.62 -17.44
CA HIS A 658 -31.22 12.79 -17.35
C HIS A 658 -30.43 11.87 -18.31
N GLY A 659 -31.07 11.32 -19.35
CA GLY A 659 -30.51 10.23 -20.16
C GLY A 659 -29.19 10.56 -20.86
N ARG A 660 -28.97 11.81 -21.28
CA ARG A 660 -27.69 12.21 -21.88
C ARG A 660 -26.59 12.42 -20.84
N LEU A 661 -26.97 12.57 -19.57
CA LEU A 661 -26.08 12.96 -18.47
C LEU A 661 -25.72 11.82 -17.53
N VAL A 662 -26.32 10.62 -17.70
CA VAL A 662 -26.01 9.44 -16.87
C VAL A 662 -24.52 9.17 -16.81
N LYS A 663 -23.84 9.07 -17.97
CA LYS A 663 -22.39 8.76 -18.01
C LYS A 663 -21.50 9.90 -17.47
N PRO A 664 -21.67 11.18 -17.84
CA PRO A 664 -20.94 12.29 -17.22
C PRO A 664 -21.14 12.37 -15.70
N ALA A 665 -22.38 12.29 -15.22
CA ALA A 665 -22.67 12.44 -13.78
C ALA A 665 -22.11 11.27 -12.96
N LEU A 666 -22.14 10.07 -13.53
CA LEU A 666 -21.50 8.89 -12.96
C LEU A 666 -19.97 9.03 -12.90
N ARG A 667 -19.32 9.48 -13.98
CA ARG A 667 -17.86 9.71 -13.99
C ARG A 667 -17.45 10.72 -12.93
N MET A 668 -18.16 11.85 -12.83
CA MET A 668 -17.91 12.85 -11.80
C MET A 668 -18.13 12.29 -10.40
N ALA A 669 -19.19 11.52 -10.16
CA ALA A 669 -19.46 10.92 -8.84
C ALA A 669 -18.36 9.95 -8.37
N ARG A 670 -17.65 9.26 -9.29
CA ARG A 670 -16.55 8.35 -8.95
C ARG A 670 -15.30 9.07 -8.42
N LEU A 671 -15.08 10.33 -8.79
CA LEU A 671 -13.94 11.13 -8.29
C LEU A 671 -14.00 11.36 -6.77
N PHE A 672 -15.15 11.10 -6.14
CA PHE A 672 -15.40 11.30 -4.70
C PHE A 672 -15.51 9.97 -3.93
N VAL A 673 -15.12 8.84 -4.52
CA VAL A 673 -15.31 7.49 -3.95
C VAL A 673 -14.01 6.69 -4.04
N HIS A 674 -13.31 6.50 -2.92
CA HIS A 674 -12.14 5.63 -2.86
C HIS A 674 -12.53 4.14 -2.76
N ASN A 675 -11.92 3.32 -3.62
CA ASN A 675 -12.24 1.92 -3.90
C ASN A 675 -12.37 0.96 -2.70
N VAL A 676 -11.86 1.31 -1.52
CA VAL A 676 -11.73 0.41 -0.35
C VAL A 676 -12.83 0.62 0.71
N VAL A 677 -13.37 1.83 0.86
CA VAL A 677 -14.24 2.18 2.01
C VAL A 677 -15.49 2.99 1.61
N ASP A 678 -15.49 3.65 0.46
CA ASP A 678 -16.52 4.61 0.07
C ASP A 678 -17.62 3.97 -0.79
N ARG A 679 -18.87 4.43 -0.63
CA ARG A 679 -20.05 3.85 -1.29
C ARG A 679 -20.69 4.82 -2.27
N LEU A 680 -20.92 4.35 -3.50
CA LEU A 680 -21.69 5.08 -4.50
C LEU A 680 -23.13 4.54 -4.54
N HIS A 681 -24.09 5.39 -4.21
CA HIS A 681 -25.51 5.11 -4.22
C HIS A 681 -26.14 5.75 -5.46
N VAL A 682 -26.52 4.96 -6.46
CA VAL A 682 -27.18 5.45 -7.68
C VAL A 682 -28.69 5.19 -7.59
N TYR A 683 -29.46 6.27 -7.48
CA TYR A 683 -30.91 6.23 -7.31
C TYR A 683 -31.61 6.77 -8.55
N LEU A 684 -32.36 5.92 -9.24
CA LEU A 684 -33.22 6.30 -10.35
C LEU A 684 -34.63 6.62 -9.83
N MET A 685 -34.97 7.92 -9.81
CA MET A 685 -36.26 8.44 -9.38
C MET A 685 -37.24 8.46 -10.55
N VAL A 686 -38.31 7.66 -10.48
CA VAL A 686 -39.37 7.59 -11.50
C VAL A 686 -40.71 7.96 -10.90
N THR A 687 -41.63 8.52 -11.68
CA THR A 687 -43.04 8.67 -11.30
C THR A 687 -43.84 7.43 -11.68
N GLU A 688 -45.01 7.23 -11.08
CA GLU A 688 -45.92 6.13 -11.45
C GLU A 688 -46.40 6.18 -12.92
N ALA A 689 -46.29 7.34 -13.57
CA ALA A 689 -46.65 7.53 -14.98
C ALA A 689 -45.50 7.24 -15.97
N ASP A 690 -44.27 7.05 -15.49
CA ASP A 690 -43.10 6.85 -16.36
C ASP A 690 -43.03 5.44 -16.94
N SER A 691 -42.64 5.32 -18.22
CA SER A 691 -42.60 4.04 -18.90
C SER A 691 -41.50 3.12 -18.34
N LYS A 692 -41.88 1.89 -17.97
CA LYS A 692 -40.94 0.85 -17.48
C LYS A 692 -39.79 0.58 -18.46
N THR A 693 -39.98 0.84 -19.75
CA THR A 693 -38.95 0.71 -20.79
C THR A 693 -37.86 1.78 -20.64
N ARG A 694 -38.22 3.06 -20.51
CA ARG A 694 -37.26 4.17 -20.35
C ARG A 694 -36.50 4.09 -19.03
N ALA A 695 -37.15 3.58 -17.97
CA ALA A 695 -36.48 3.30 -16.71
C ALA A 695 -35.41 2.18 -16.83
N ARG A 696 -35.68 1.13 -17.62
CA ARG A 696 -34.70 0.07 -17.93
C ARG A 696 -33.55 0.58 -18.78
N GLU A 697 -33.82 1.32 -19.85
CA GLU A 697 -32.78 1.90 -20.71
C GLU A 697 -31.78 2.76 -19.93
N LEU A 698 -32.23 3.50 -18.92
CA LEU A 698 -31.36 4.30 -18.04
C LEU A 698 -30.59 3.43 -17.04
N LEU A 699 -31.22 2.38 -16.50
CA LEU A 699 -30.53 1.41 -15.65
C LEU A 699 -29.43 0.68 -16.44
N ASP A 700 -29.70 0.34 -17.70
CA ASP A 700 -28.76 -0.30 -18.61
C ASP A 700 -27.61 0.65 -18.98
N GLN A 701 -27.85 1.96 -19.10
CA GLN A 701 -26.78 2.96 -19.23
C GLN A 701 -25.91 3.10 -17.97
N VAL A 702 -26.42 2.72 -16.79
CA VAL A 702 -25.65 2.55 -15.54
C VAL A 702 -24.99 1.15 -15.46
N THR A 703 -25.30 0.20 -16.36
CA THR A 703 -24.61 -1.11 -16.44
C THR A 703 -23.34 -1.09 -17.31
N ASP A 704 -22.62 0.03 -17.38
CA ASP A 704 -21.36 0.08 -18.12
C ASP A 704 -20.25 -0.74 -17.41
N LYS A 705 -19.38 -1.38 -18.19
CA LYS A 705 -18.39 -2.37 -17.70
C LYS A 705 -17.38 -1.79 -16.71
N GLU A 706 -17.19 -0.48 -16.76
CA GLU A 706 -16.30 0.26 -15.85
C GLU A 706 -16.82 0.30 -14.41
N LEU A 707 -18.12 0.02 -14.16
CA LEU A 707 -18.72 0.03 -12.82
C LEU A 707 -18.76 -1.34 -12.12
N GLU A 708 -18.50 -2.44 -12.82
CA GLU A 708 -18.39 -3.76 -12.18
C GLU A 708 -17.12 -3.89 -11.31
N PHE A 709 -16.17 -2.96 -11.47
CA PHE A 709 -14.97 -2.79 -10.64
C PHE A 709 -15.21 -2.19 -9.24
N HIS A 710 -16.44 -1.83 -8.86
CA HIS A 710 -16.74 -1.29 -7.54
C HIS A 710 -17.63 -2.25 -6.75
N GLN A 711 -17.04 -3.01 -5.82
CA GLN A 711 -17.75 -3.93 -4.92
C GLN A 711 -18.74 -3.22 -3.95
N GLN A 712 -18.80 -1.87 -3.97
CA GLN A 712 -19.60 -1.03 -3.07
C GLN A 712 -20.60 -0.10 -3.79
N LEU A 713 -20.97 -0.43 -5.04
CA LEU A 713 -21.98 0.30 -5.82
C LEU A 713 -23.40 -0.21 -5.53
N ILE A 714 -24.26 0.65 -5.00
CA ILE A 714 -25.68 0.33 -4.72
C ILE A 714 -26.55 1.01 -5.79
N ARG A 715 -27.45 0.26 -6.41
CA ARG A 715 -28.37 0.74 -7.45
C ARG A 715 -29.82 0.47 -7.04
N GLU A 716 -30.62 1.51 -6.90
CA GLU A 716 -32.05 1.39 -6.55
C GLU A 716 -32.93 2.21 -7.50
N VAL A 717 -34.07 1.66 -7.87
CA VAL A 717 -35.13 2.40 -8.58
C VAL A 717 -36.20 2.76 -7.55
N VAL A 718 -36.42 4.05 -7.34
CA VAL A 718 -37.41 4.56 -6.39
C VAL A 718 -38.56 5.17 -7.16
N VAL A 719 -39.74 4.56 -6.99
CA VAL A 719 -41.00 5.13 -7.50
C VAL A 719 -41.45 6.22 -6.51
N ARG A 720 -41.54 7.45 -7.01
CA ARG A 720 -42.00 8.61 -6.27
C ARG A 720 -43.55 8.63 -6.26
N PRO A 721 -44.20 8.66 -5.07
CA PRO A 721 -45.65 8.75 -4.98
C PRO A 721 -46.20 9.98 -5.70
N LEU A 722 -47.41 9.85 -6.27
CA LEU A 722 -48.14 10.96 -6.88
C LEU A 722 -48.26 12.15 -5.93
N GLY A 723 -47.87 13.34 -6.41
CA GLY A 723 -47.93 14.60 -5.68
C GLY A 723 -46.67 15.00 -4.90
N VAL A 724 -45.73 14.08 -4.63
CA VAL A 724 -44.50 14.38 -3.89
C VAL A 724 -43.46 15.08 -4.78
N ALA A 725 -42.82 16.15 -4.30
CA ALA A 725 -41.78 16.85 -5.04
C ALA A 725 -40.47 16.03 -5.12
N LEU A 726 -39.63 16.27 -6.14
CA LEU A 726 -38.32 15.59 -6.25
C LEU A 726 -37.42 15.95 -5.05
N ALA A 727 -37.47 17.23 -4.64
CA ALA A 727 -36.82 17.75 -3.45
C ALA A 727 -37.13 16.92 -2.19
N GLU A 728 -38.41 16.74 -1.89
CA GLU A 728 -38.90 16.00 -0.72
C GLU A 728 -38.49 14.52 -0.76
N ALA A 729 -38.61 13.89 -1.94
CA ALA A 729 -38.22 12.50 -2.13
C ALA A 729 -36.72 12.27 -1.89
N VAL A 730 -35.85 13.15 -2.41
CA VAL A 730 -34.40 13.06 -2.19
C VAL A 730 -34.04 13.42 -0.75
N GLN A 731 -34.69 14.44 -0.16
CA GLN A 731 -34.49 14.83 1.24
C GLN A 731 -34.81 13.69 2.22
N GLY A 732 -35.81 12.86 1.90
CA GLY A 732 -36.11 11.62 2.64
C GLY A 732 -35.10 10.49 2.44
N LEU A 733 -34.34 10.46 1.34
CA LEU A 733 -33.29 9.46 1.08
C LEU A 733 -31.95 9.79 1.73
N VAL A 734 -31.52 11.07 1.69
CA VAL A 734 -30.22 11.52 2.24
C VAL A 734 -29.89 10.93 3.63
N PRO A 735 -30.77 11.00 4.64
CA PRO A 735 -30.49 10.41 5.94
C PRO A 735 -30.58 8.87 5.96
N ARG A 736 -31.36 8.25 5.07
CA ARG A 736 -31.50 6.78 4.97
C ARG A 736 -30.23 6.10 4.46
N VAL A 737 -29.56 6.72 3.49
CA VAL A 737 -28.26 6.23 2.97
C VAL A 737 -27.06 6.85 3.70
N ALA A 738 -27.30 7.74 4.67
CA ALA A 738 -26.28 8.55 5.33
C ALA A 738 -25.31 9.21 4.33
N ALA A 739 -25.87 9.80 3.27
CA ALA A 739 -25.09 10.46 2.22
C ALA A 739 -24.28 11.63 2.80
N LYS A 740 -23.05 11.80 2.32
CA LYS A 740 -22.18 12.94 2.61
C LYS A 740 -22.00 13.87 1.41
N MET A 741 -22.43 13.45 0.24
CA MET A 741 -22.54 14.26 -0.98
C MET A 741 -23.72 13.77 -1.82
N LEU A 742 -24.41 14.69 -2.47
CA LEU A 742 -25.45 14.45 -3.47
C LEU A 742 -24.91 14.88 -4.84
N VAL A 743 -25.11 14.07 -5.87
CA VAL A 743 -24.74 14.39 -7.26
C VAL A 743 -26.02 14.42 -8.09
N VAL A 744 -26.25 15.49 -8.83
CA VAL A 744 -27.48 15.70 -9.60
C VAL A 744 -27.14 16.19 -11.01
N PRO A 745 -27.52 15.46 -12.06
CA PRO A 745 -27.44 15.97 -13.43
C PRO A 745 -28.44 17.11 -13.68
N SER A 746 -28.09 18.06 -14.55
CA SER A 746 -29.01 19.11 -14.99
C SER A 746 -28.81 19.53 -16.45
N GLU A 747 -29.77 19.18 -17.31
CA GLU A 747 -29.79 19.66 -18.70
C GLU A 747 -30.21 21.14 -18.77
N ARG A 748 -31.03 21.63 -17.83
CA ARG A 748 -31.62 23.00 -17.84
C ARG A 748 -30.69 24.11 -17.32
N LEU A 749 -29.50 23.77 -16.81
CA LEU A 749 -28.49 24.74 -16.37
C LEU A 749 -27.44 25.03 -17.47
N CYS A 750 -27.76 24.67 -18.72
CA CYS A 750 -26.95 24.93 -19.91
C CYS A 750 -27.70 25.90 -20.83
N VAL A 751 -27.25 27.16 -20.89
CA VAL A 751 -27.75 28.14 -21.88
C VAL A 751 -26.56 28.78 -22.57
N ALA A 752 -26.24 28.30 -23.78
CA ALA A 752 -25.28 28.93 -24.67
C ALA A 752 -26.06 29.80 -25.68
N GLY A 753 -26.23 31.08 -25.37
CA GLY A 753 -26.90 32.04 -26.28
C GLY A 753 -27.38 33.31 -25.57
N ALA A 754 -27.27 34.45 -26.25
CA ALA A 754 -27.53 35.79 -25.70
C ALA A 754 -29.03 36.14 -25.46
N ALA A 755 -29.90 35.13 -25.34
CA ALA A 755 -31.33 35.28 -25.07
C ALA A 755 -31.81 34.18 -24.11
N ALA A 756 -31.28 34.21 -22.89
CA ALA A 756 -31.73 33.33 -21.82
C ALA A 756 -33.08 33.82 -21.25
N ASP A 757 -34.18 33.21 -21.68
CA ASP A 757 -35.46 33.37 -21.00
C ASP A 757 -35.33 32.87 -19.55
N LEU A 758 -35.33 33.79 -18.57
CA LEU A 758 -35.24 33.46 -17.14
C LEU A 758 -36.32 32.46 -16.68
N GLY A 759 -37.44 32.36 -17.41
CA GLY A 759 -38.48 31.36 -17.18
C GLY A 759 -38.00 29.91 -17.31
N GLN A 760 -36.97 29.60 -18.12
CA GLN A 760 -36.47 28.23 -18.28
C GLN A 760 -35.69 27.74 -17.04
N LEU A 761 -35.02 28.65 -16.32
CA LEU A 761 -34.30 28.34 -15.08
C LEU A 761 -35.24 27.99 -13.92
N ALA A 762 -36.47 28.54 -13.92
CA ALA A 762 -37.46 28.34 -12.87
C ALA A 762 -37.95 26.88 -12.74
N GLY A 763 -37.67 26.02 -13.73
CA GLY A 763 -38.00 24.60 -13.74
C GLY A 763 -36.81 23.64 -13.59
N SER A 764 -35.63 24.08 -13.15
CA SER A 764 -34.48 23.18 -12.96
C SER A 764 -34.62 22.34 -11.69
N SER A 765 -34.66 21.01 -11.86
CA SER A 765 -34.64 20.02 -10.78
C SER A 765 -33.45 20.19 -9.83
N ALA A 766 -32.26 20.39 -10.40
CA ALA A 766 -31.02 20.62 -9.64
C ALA A 766 -31.04 21.94 -8.86
N LEU A 767 -31.58 23.02 -9.43
CA LEU A 767 -31.72 24.31 -8.72
C LEU A 767 -32.77 24.23 -7.60
N SER A 768 -33.85 23.47 -7.79
CA SER A 768 -34.83 23.19 -6.75
C SER A 768 -34.20 22.37 -5.61
N LEU A 769 -33.42 21.34 -5.94
CA LEU A 769 -32.67 20.52 -4.97
C LEU A 769 -31.63 21.35 -4.20
N ALA A 770 -30.91 22.25 -4.87
CA ALA A 770 -29.96 23.17 -4.24
C ALA A 770 -30.60 24.15 -3.25
N LYS A 771 -31.87 24.52 -3.47
CA LYS A 771 -32.64 25.38 -2.56
C LYS A 771 -33.24 24.60 -1.38
N SER A 772 -33.60 23.33 -1.57
CA SER A 772 -34.27 22.51 -0.55
C SER A 772 -33.34 21.66 0.31
N ILE A 773 -32.21 21.19 -0.25
CA ILE A 773 -31.26 20.30 0.43
C ILE A 773 -29.99 21.09 0.73
N THR A 774 -29.99 21.71 1.91
CA THR A 774 -28.83 22.44 2.47
C THR A 774 -28.03 21.58 3.44
N SER A 775 -28.46 20.34 3.72
CA SER A 775 -27.92 19.47 4.76
C SER A 775 -26.67 18.68 4.35
N ILE A 776 -26.34 18.64 3.05
CA ILE A 776 -25.14 17.96 2.51
C ILE A 776 -24.62 18.69 1.26
N PRO A 777 -23.33 18.54 0.91
CA PRO A 777 -22.77 18.94 -0.38
C PRO A 777 -23.58 18.46 -1.60
N LEU A 778 -23.66 19.27 -2.66
CA LEU A 778 -24.45 19.00 -3.87
C LEU A 778 -23.63 19.29 -5.13
N LEU A 779 -23.12 18.28 -5.83
CA LEU A 779 -22.46 18.46 -7.12
C LEU A 779 -23.47 18.49 -8.27
N ILE A 780 -23.53 19.59 -9.03
CA ILE A 780 -24.39 19.68 -10.23
C ILE A 780 -23.59 19.37 -11.50
N VAL A 781 -24.02 18.34 -12.26
CA VAL A 781 -23.36 17.94 -13.51
C VAL A 781 -24.16 18.41 -14.73
N LYS A 782 -23.58 19.29 -15.52
CA LYS A 782 -24.22 19.97 -16.66
C LYS A 782 -24.12 19.15 -17.95
N ALA A 783 -24.91 19.50 -18.97
CA ALA A 783 -24.90 18.84 -20.29
C ALA A 783 -23.66 19.14 -21.14
N ASN A 784 -22.94 20.21 -20.81
CA ASN A 784 -21.79 20.68 -21.59
C ASN A 784 -20.44 20.13 -21.06
N THR A 785 -20.48 19.20 -20.10
CA THR A 785 -19.33 18.81 -19.24
C THR A 785 -18.36 17.79 -19.87
N MET A 786 -18.47 17.51 -21.18
CA MET A 786 -17.46 16.76 -21.95
C MET A 786 -17.40 17.29 -23.41
N PRO A 787 -16.23 17.31 -24.06
CA PRO A 787 -16.13 17.64 -25.48
C PRO A 787 -16.62 16.47 -26.37
N GLY A 788 -17.30 16.77 -27.49
CA GLY A 788 -17.43 15.80 -28.59
C GLY A 788 -18.82 15.47 -29.15
N ALA A 789 -19.63 16.47 -29.51
CA ALA A 789 -20.54 16.34 -30.66
C ALA A 789 -20.82 17.73 -31.26
N PRO A 790 -20.32 18.07 -32.47
CA PRO A 790 -20.71 19.31 -33.13
C PRO A 790 -22.18 19.19 -33.55
N GLY A 791 -23.04 20.06 -33.01
CA GLY A 791 -24.39 20.22 -33.51
C GLY A 791 -24.34 20.69 -34.95
N GLY A 792 -24.82 19.86 -35.89
CA GLY A 792 -25.04 20.30 -37.26
C GLY A 792 -26.06 21.45 -37.30
N PRO A 793 -25.95 22.39 -38.26
CA PRO A 793 -26.84 23.52 -38.33
C PRO A 793 -28.30 23.05 -38.51
N ALA A 794 -29.21 23.62 -37.74
CA ALA A 794 -30.63 23.39 -37.90
C ALA A 794 -31.08 23.96 -39.25
N ILE A 795 -31.26 23.08 -40.24
CA ILE A 795 -31.89 23.43 -41.51
C ILE A 795 -33.38 23.65 -41.23
N SER A 796 -33.82 24.90 -41.35
CA SER A 796 -35.23 25.25 -41.42
C SER A 796 -35.83 24.71 -42.72
N GLY A 797 -36.87 23.88 -42.59
CA GLY A 797 -37.50 23.23 -43.74
C GLY A 797 -38.83 22.59 -43.36
N GLY A 798 -39.88 23.41 -43.26
CA GLY A 798 -41.25 22.89 -43.16
C GLY A 798 -41.68 22.26 -44.48
N GLY A 799 -42.28 21.07 -44.44
CA GLY A 799 -42.71 20.35 -45.64
C GLY A 799 -43.54 19.13 -45.28
N SER A 800 -44.86 19.29 -45.30
CA SER A 800 -45.84 18.21 -45.09
C SER A 800 -46.01 17.34 -46.35
N GLY A 801 -46.09 16.01 -46.18
CA GLY A 801 -46.78 15.13 -47.14
C GLY A 801 -45.91 14.09 -47.87
N PRO A 802 -46.31 12.80 -47.87
CA PRO A 802 -45.75 11.72 -48.70
C PRO A 802 -46.58 11.60 -50.03
N PRO A 803 -46.48 10.56 -50.90
CA PRO A 803 -45.75 9.28 -50.80
C PRO A 803 -45.06 8.79 -52.11
N SER A 804 -44.74 7.48 -52.14
CA SER A 804 -44.16 6.68 -53.24
C SER A 804 -42.65 6.90 -53.50
N GLY A 805 -41.86 5.89 -53.89
CA GLY A 805 -42.13 4.47 -54.02
C GLY A 805 -41.03 3.78 -54.85
N GLY A 806 -40.73 2.50 -54.60
CA GLY A 806 -39.97 1.66 -55.53
C GLY A 806 -38.46 1.48 -55.30
N ARG A 807 -38.11 0.23 -54.95
CA ARG A 807 -37.08 -0.63 -55.59
C ARG A 807 -35.65 -0.08 -55.93
N SER A 808 -34.70 -0.83 -55.35
CA SER A 808 -33.65 -1.63 -56.03
C SER A 808 -32.20 -1.12 -56.21
N ASN A 809 -31.29 -2.00 -55.76
CA ASN A 809 -30.02 -2.49 -56.36
C ASN A 809 -28.91 -1.58 -56.92
N GLY A 810 -27.68 -2.08 -56.72
CA GLY A 810 -26.43 -1.61 -57.35
C GLY A 810 -25.72 -0.57 -56.48
N GLY A 811 -24.47 -0.74 -56.04
CA GLY A 811 -23.30 -1.21 -56.80
C GLY A 811 -22.77 -0.02 -57.62
N ALA A 812 -21.48 0.33 -57.71
CA ALA A 812 -20.21 -0.14 -57.17
C ALA A 812 -19.15 0.80 -57.80
N ALA A 813 -17.97 0.95 -57.20
CA ALA A 813 -16.72 1.42 -57.84
C ALA A 813 -16.64 2.82 -58.53
N GLY A 814 -15.64 3.61 -58.10
CA GLY A 814 -14.50 3.94 -58.97
C GLY A 814 -14.34 5.37 -59.50
N GLY A 815 -13.06 5.80 -59.61
CA GLY A 815 -12.61 6.99 -60.37
C GLY A 815 -12.77 8.34 -59.63
N SER A 816 -11.75 9.08 -59.17
CA SER A 816 -10.39 9.41 -59.66
C SER A 816 -10.33 10.62 -60.63
N MET A 817 -9.26 11.41 -60.43
CA MET A 817 -8.64 12.42 -61.29
C MET A 817 -9.19 13.87 -61.41
N LEU A 818 -8.31 14.79 -60.98
CA LEU A 818 -7.91 16.05 -61.65
C LEU A 818 -9.00 17.16 -61.78
N SER A 819 -8.70 18.45 -61.96
CA SER A 819 -7.45 19.16 -62.28
C SER A 819 -7.53 20.65 -61.90
N ALA A 820 -6.36 21.28 -61.68
CA ALA A 820 -6.03 22.65 -62.10
C ALA A 820 -6.85 23.89 -61.59
N ARG A 821 -6.37 25.15 -61.67
CA ARG A 821 -5.00 25.74 -61.66
C ARG A 821 -5.15 27.28 -61.70
N GLY A 822 -4.32 27.99 -60.93
CA GLY A 822 -4.04 29.42 -61.08
C GLY A 822 -4.81 30.36 -60.14
N ALA A 823 -4.36 31.58 -59.84
CA ALA A 823 -3.05 32.25 -59.88
C ALA A 823 -3.29 33.77 -59.70
N GLY A 824 -2.41 34.47 -58.97
CA GLY A 824 -2.27 35.93 -59.02
C GLY A 824 -2.98 36.72 -57.90
N GLY A 825 -2.23 37.57 -57.20
CA GLY A 825 -2.80 38.47 -56.17
C GLY A 825 -1.83 38.93 -55.08
N THR A 826 -0.66 39.46 -55.42
CA THR A 826 0.28 40.05 -54.46
C THR A 826 -0.22 41.36 -53.87
N LEU A 827 -0.16 41.52 -52.54
CA LEU A 827 -0.08 42.84 -51.89
C LEU A 827 0.65 42.73 -50.54
N GLN A 828 1.82 43.37 -50.44
CA GLN A 828 2.59 43.47 -49.19
C GLN A 828 1.96 44.48 -48.22
N LYS A 829 1.95 44.14 -46.93
CA LYS A 829 2.21 45.08 -45.83
C LYS A 829 2.85 44.32 -44.66
N SER A 830 3.78 44.96 -43.97
CA SER A 830 4.75 44.32 -43.07
C SER A 830 4.62 44.79 -41.61
N PHE A 831 5.08 43.92 -40.70
CA PHE A 831 5.21 44.10 -39.22
C PHE A 831 3.88 44.27 -38.46
N SER A 832 3.60 43.46 -37.43
CA SER A 832 4.47 43.20 -36.27
C SER A 832 4.36 41.78 -35.69
N THR A 833 5.26 41.45 -34.76
CA THR A 833 5.38 40.17 -34.04
C THR A 833 4.24 39.93 -33.05
N GLY A 834 3.56 38.78 -33.18
CA GLY A 834 2.64 38.21 -32.18
C GLY A 834 2.94 36.72 -32.00
N GLY A 835 2.86 36.23 -30.77
CA GLY A 835 3.43 34.93 -30.37
C GLY A 835 2.77 33.70 -31.02
N GLN A 836 3.56 32.64 -31.20
CA GLN A 836 3.05 31.32 -31.55
C GLN A 836 2.27 30.74 -30.36
N ALA A 837 0.93 30.87 -30.39
CA ALA A 837 0.08 29.97 -29.64
C ALA A 837 0.29 28.55 -30.20
N GLY A 838 0.92 27.67 -29.41
CA GLY A 838 1.10 26.27 -29.78
C GLY A 838 -0.26 25.62 -30.05
N ALA A 839 -0.34 24.83 -31.12
CA ALA A 839 -1.58 24.15 -31.49
C ALA A 839 -1.97 23.14 -30.40
N GLN A 840 -2.90 23.54 -29.52
CA GLN A 840 -3.47 22.65 -28.51
C GLN A 840 -4.11 21.45 -29.22
N THR A 841 -3.78 20.26 -28.75
CA THR A 841 -4.50 19.04 -29.12
C THR A 841 -5.96 19.19 -28.73
N LYS A 842 -6.86 18.73 -29.61
CA LYS A 842 -8.30 19.05 -29.58
C LYS A 842 -9.08 18.53 -28.36
N ASP A 843 -8.39 17.84 -27.47
CA ASP A 843 -8.92 17.10 -26.32
C ASP A 843 -8.30 17.57 -24.96
N ALA A 844 -7.42 18.57 -24.95
CA ALA A 844 -6.84 19.13 -23.72
C ALA A 844 -7.84 20.06 -22.99
N LEU A 845 -8.00 19.87 -21.68
CA LEU A 845 -8.90 20.67 -20.84
C LEU A 845 -8.18 21.89 -20.24
N CYS A 846 -8.86 23.04 -20.27
CA CYS A 846 -8.43 24.27 -19.61
C CYS A 846 -9.27 24.52 -18.35
N ALA A 847 -8.64 24.49 -17.18
CA ALA A 847 -9.29 24.74 -15.89
C ALA A 847 -8.79 26.03 -15.24
N MET A 848 -9.67 26.75 -14.55
CA MET A 848 -9.36 28.02 -13.88
C MET A 848 -9.92 28.01 -12.46
N VAL A 849 -9.09 28.29 -11.45
CA VAL A 849 -9.49 28.39 -10.04
C VAL A 849 -9.35 29.83 -9.56
N HIS A 850 -10.47 30.44 -9.16
CA HIS A 850 -10.49 31.79 -8.58
C HIS A 850 -10.15 31.76 -7.09
N LEU A 851 -9.06 32.43 -6.74
CA LEU A 851 -8.43 32.41 -5.43
C LEU A 851 -8.84 33.63 -4.59
N ASP A 852 -10.11 33.75 -4.20
CA ASP A 852 -10.60 34.92 -3.46
C ASP A 852 -10.12 34.94 -2.00
N SER A 853 -10.25 33.81 -1.30
CA SER A 853 -9.89 33.64 0.11
C SER A 853 -8.47 33.04 0.33
N THR A 854 -8.06 32.94 1.60
CA THR A 854 -6.84 32.20 2.03
C THR A 854 -7.10 30.71 2.32
N SER A 855 -8.26 30.18 1.93
CA SER A 855 -8.69 28.81 2.25
C SER A 855 -8.96 27.98 0.99
N VAL A 856 -8.17 28.26 -0.05
CA VAL A 856 -8.36 27.74 -1.42
C VAL A 856 -7.56 26.47 -1.71
N GLY A 857 -6.65 26.08 -0.81
CA GLY A 857 -5.83 24.87 -0.95
C GLY A 857 -6.63 23.62 -1.32
N PRO A 858 -7.68 23.24 -0.56
CA PRO A 858 -8.51 22.07 -0.87
C PRO A 858 -9.25 22.17 -2.22
N LEU A 859 -9.60 23.37 -2.69
CA LEU A 859 -10.21 23.57 -4.00
C LEU A 859 -9.19 23.38 -5.14
N VAL A 860 -7.97 23.88 -4.94
CA VAL A 860 -6.87 23.73 -5.90
C VAL A 860 -6.40 22.27 -5.96
N GLU A 861 -6.28 21.61 -4.81
CA GLU A 861 -6.00 20.18 -4.70
C GLU A 861 -7.06 19.35 -5.42
N PHE A 862 -8.34 19.60 -5.13
CA PHE A 862 -9.45 18.93 -5.80
C PHE A 862 -9.47 19.14 -7.33
N VAL A 863 -9.35 20.39 -7.81
CA VAL A 863 -9.37 20.67 -9.26
C VAL A 863 -8.13 20.09 -9.94
N SER A 864 -6.95 20.18 -9.32
CA SER A 864 -5.73 19.60 -9.87
C SER A 864 -5.78 18.07 -9.92
N GLY A 865 -6.34 17.39 -8.90
CA GLY A 865 -6.52 15.94 -8.92
C GLY A 865 -7.48 15.42 -9.98
N ALA A 866 -8.29 16.29 -10.60
CA ALA A 866 -9.20 15.96 -11.68
C ALA A 866 -8.62 16.18 -13.10
N LEU A 867 -7.40 16.70 -13.23
CA LEU A 867 -6.76 17.04 -14.50
C LEU A 867 -5.68 16.04 -14.89
N THR A 868 -5.55 15.79 -16.19
CA THR A 868 -4.58 14.84 -16.76
C THR A 868 -3.21 15.50 -16.90
N THR A 869 -2.21 14.93 -16.24
CA THR A 869 -0.82 15.44 -16.26
C THR A 869 -0.26 15.47 -17.68
N GLY A 870 0.54 16.50 -17.98
CA GLY A 870 1.17 16.72 -19.29
C GLY A 870 0.24 17.09 -20.46
N THR A 871 -1.08 17.12 -20.29
CA THR A 871 -2.04 17.47 -21.35
C THR A 871 -2.95 18.63 -20.97
N ASP A 872 -3.50 18.61 -19.76
CA ASP A 872 -4.41 19.64 -19.27
C ASP A 872 -3.67 20.83 -18.62
N SER A 873 -4.34 21.98 -18.53
CA SER A 873 -3.77 23.22 -17.99
C SER A 873 -4.62 23.82 -16.87
N LEU A 874 -3.95 24.33 -15.83
CA LEU A 874 -4.57 24.89 -14.63
C LEU A 874 -4.16 26.35 -14.42
N TYR A 875 -5.12 27.26 -14.51
CA TYR A 875 -4.95 28.67 -14.24
C TYR A 875 -5.35 29.00 -12.79
N LEU A 876 -4.38 29.42 -11.99
CA LEU A 876 -4.60 29.98 -10.66
C LEU A 876 -4.85 31.49 -10.82
N VAL A 877 -6.03 31.98 -10.44
CA VAL A 877 -6.45 33.34 -10.79
C VAL A 877 -6.87 34.15 -9.58
N ARG A 878 -6.38 35.38 -9.46
CA ARG A 878 -6.79 36.30 -8.40
C ARG A 878 -7.14 37.69 -8.96
N SER A 879 -8.35 38.15 -8.64
CA SER A 879 -8.84 39.51 -8.88
C SER A 879 -8.41 40.46 -7.76
N ALA A 880 -8.41 41.77 -8.02
CA ALA A 880 -7.90 42.81 -7.12
C ALA A 880 -6.50 42.46 -6.54
N ALA A 881 -5.66 41.84 -7.37
CA ALA A 881 -4.43 41.20 -6.92
C ALA A 881 -3.20 42.13 -6.92
N LEU A 882 -3.28 43.24 -7.66
CA LEU A 882 -2.19 44.18 -7.95
C LEU A 882 -2.38 45.50 -7.19
N GLU A 883 -1.27 46.10 -6.78
CA GLU A 883 -1.19 47.46 -6.22
C GLU A 883 -1.13 48.52 -7.34
N ARG A 884 -1.16 49.81 -6.98
CA ARG A 884 -1.20 50.92 -7.97
C ARG A 884 0.05 51.04 -8.84
N ASP A 885 1.15 50.42 -8.42
CA ASP A 885 2.42 50.31 -9.14
C ASP A 885 2.51 49.05 -10.04
N GLY A 886 1.45 48.23 -10.06
CA GLY A 886 1.40 46.96 -10.80
C GLY A 886 2.05 45.77 -10.07
N GLN A 887 2.52 45.93 -8.83
CA GLN A 887 3.08 44.81 -8.05
C GLN A 887 1.99 43.94 -7.42
N LEU A 888 2.25 42.63 -7.30
CA LEU A 888 1.39 41.73 -6.52
C LEU A 888 1.36 42.13 -5.05
N THR A 889 0.16 42.34 -4.49
CA THR A 889 0.00 42.61 -3.05
C THR A 889 0.59 41.48 -2.21
N MET A 890 1.09 41.79 -1.01
CA MET A 890 1.61 40.77 -0.08
C MET A 890 0.57 39.69 0.28
N ARG A 891 -0.73 40.02 0.24
CA ARG A 891 -1.82 39.05 0.43
C ARG A 891 -1.95 38.12 -0.78
N SER A 892 -1.90 38.66 -2.00
CA SER A 892 -1.95 37.87 -3.24
C SER A 892 -0.76 36.90 -3.34
N ARG A 893 0.46 37.37 -3.07
CA ARG A 893 1.68 36.52 -3.09
C ARG A 893 1.53 35.30 -2.18
N ARG A 894 1.04 35.49 -0.94
CA ARG A 894 0.81 34.38 0.00
C ARG A 894 -0.25 33.39 -0.50
N VAL A 895 -1.33 33.87 -1.10
CA VAL A 895 -2.42 33.01 -1.60
C VAL A 895 -1.97 32.20 -2.83
N PHE A 896 -1.20 32.79 -3.75
CA PHE A 896 -0.63 32.04 -4.87
C PHE A 896 0.36 30.96 -4.41
N VAL A 897 1.29 31.28 -3.49
CA VAL A 897 2.20 30.27 -2.92
C VAL A 897 1.42 29.15 -2.24
N GLN A 898 0.42 29.47 -1.41
CA GLN A 898 -0.40 28.46 -0.73
C GLN A 898 -1.20 27.59 -1.72
N ALA A 899 -1.78 28.18 -2.76
CA ALA A 899 -2.48 27.46 -3.81
C ALA A 899 -1.53 26.52 -4.57
N ARG A 900 -0.36 27.01 -4.97
CA ARG A 900 0.66 26.24 -5.71
C ARG A 900 1.17 25.03 -4.91
N MET A 901 1.34 25.16 -3.60
CA MET A 901 1.68 24.05 -2.70
C MET A 901 0.57 22.99 -2.57
N SER A 902 -0.65 23.28 -3.04
CA SER A 902 -1.79 22.35 -3.05
C SER A 902 -2.06 21.73 -4.42
N VAL A 903 -1.27 22.02 -5.46
CA VAL A 903 -1.46 21.41 -6.79
C VAL A 903 -0.83 20.01 -6.83
N ALA A 904 -1.56 19.03 -7.38
CA ALA A 904 -1.03 17.71 -7.73
C ALA A 904 0.21 17.80 -8.66
N GLN A 905 1.20 16.93 -8.44
CA GLN A 905 2.47 16.98 -9.16
C GLN A 905 2.29 16.74 -10.68
N ALA A 906 3.10 17.43 -11.49
CA ALA A 906 3.18 17.32 -12.97
C ALA A 906 2.01 17.89 -13.82
N LEU A 907 1.28 18.89 -13.32
CA LEU A 907 0.37 19.72 -14.12
C LEU A 907 1.03 21.02 -14.62
N ARG A 908 0.58 21.52 -15.78
CA ARG A 908 0.95 22.87 -16.25
C ARG A 908 0.11 23.91 -15.49
N VAL A 909 0.75 24.62 -14.57
CA VAL A 909 0.10 25.65 -13.74
C VAL A 909 0.55 27.04 -14.17
N GLU A 910 -0.41 27.93 -14.44
CA GLU A 910 -0.13 29.35 -14.72
C GLU A 910 -0.86 30.26 -13.73
N GLU A 911 -0.17 31.28 -13.24
CA GLU A 911 -0.72 32.28 -12.31
C GLU A 911 -1.16 33.52 -13.10
N ARG A 912 -2.40 33.99 -12.90
CA ARG A 912 -2.93 35.23 -13.48
C ARG A 912 -3.45 36.18 -12.40
N ALA A 913 -2.96 37.41 -12.42
CA ALA A 913 -3.26 38.44 -11.44
C ALA A 913 -3.90 39.65 -12.11
N TYR A 914 -5.13 39.97 -11.72
CA TYR A 914 -5.91 41.06 -12.31
C TYR A 914 -6.11 42.20 -11.32
N ALA A 915 -6.06 43.45 -11.80
CA ALA A 915 -6.29 44.63 -10.96
C ALA A 915 -7.78 44.89 -10.67
N GLY A 916 -8.69 44.50 -11.59
CA GLY A 916 -10.13 44.68 -11.45
C GLY A 916 -10.82 43.65 -10.55
N SER A 917 -12.13 43.82 -10.36
CA SER A 917 -12.98 42.89 -9.59
C SER A 917 -13.27 41.60 -10.36
N ALA A 918 -13.60 40.52 -9.63
CA ALA A 918 -13.88 39.20 -10.19
C ALA A 918 -14.97 39.25 -11.28
N ALA A 919 -16.06 39.98 -11.04
CA ALA A 919 -17.19 40.10 -11.98
C ALA A 919 -16.83 40.75 -13.33
N VAL A 920 -15.76 41.55 -13.39
CA VAL A 920 -15.34 42.25 -14.62
C VAL A 920 -14.16 41.55 -15.31
N GLU A 921 -13.24 40.96 -14.54
CA GLU A 921 -12.00 40.39 -15.08
C GLU A 921 -12.09 38.88 -15.37
N LEU A 922 -12.87 38.10 -14.60
CA LEU A 922 -13.03 36.67 -14.87
C LEU A 922 -13.72 36.35 -16.22
N PRO A 923 -14.77 37.08 -16.68
CA PRO A 923 -15.31 36.87 -18.03
C PRO A 923 -14.23 36.99 -19.11
N LYS A 924 -13.44 38.07 -19.06
CA LYS A 924 -12.34 38.32 -20.00
C LYS A 924 -11.27 37.23 -19.93
N ALA A 925 -10.91 36.79 -18.71
CA ALA A 925 -9.92 35.74 -18.50
C ALA A 925 -10.39 34.39 -19.05
N VAL A 926 -11.65 34.03 -18.82
CA VAL A 926 -12.29 32.82 -19.37
C VAL A 926 -12.25 32.83 -20.90
N ASP A 927 -12.66 33.93 -21.52
CA ASP A 927 -12.68 34.08 -22.97
C ASP A 927 -11.26 34.09 -23.58
N THR A 928 -10.29 34.73 -22.91
CA THR A 928 -8.91 34.86 -23.40
C THR A 928 -8.14 33.53 -23.33
N GLU A 929 -8.29 32.78 -22.23
CA GLU A 929 -7.56 31.52 -21.98
C GLU A 929 -8.36 30.28 -22.44
N ASN A 930 -9.54 30.46 -23.05
CA ASN A 930 -10.46 29.39 -23.51
C ASN A 930 -10.80 28.36 -22.42
N VAL A 931 -11.26 28.82 -21.25
CA VAL A 931 -11.50 27.97 -20.08
C VAL A 931 -12.72 27.05 -20.25
N ASP A 932 -12.52 25.74 -20.10
CA ASP A 932 -13.60 24.74 -20.07
C ASP A 932 -14.22 24.59 -18.66
N LEU A 933 -13.41 24.73 -17.61
CA LEU A 933 -13.79 24.52 -16.20
C LEU A 933 -13.46 25.74 -15.31
N LEU A 934 -14.46 26.47 -14.81
CA LEU A 934 -14.27 27.55 -13.83
C LEU A 934 -14.66 27.11 -12.41
N ALA A 935 -13.69 27.07 -11.51
CA ALA A 935 -13.86 26.79 -10.09
C ALA A 935 -13.82 28.08 -9.27
N LEU A 936 -14.88 28.34 -8.50
CA LEU A 936 -15.04 29.52 -7.64
C LEU A 936 -15.14 29.09 -6.17
N SER A 937 -14.50 29.82 -5.27
CA SER A 937 -14.68 29.65 -3.81
C SER A 937 -15.53 30.79 -3.25
N CYS A 938 -16.70 30.48 -2.70
CA CYS A 938 -17.63 31.44 -2.08
C CYS A 938 -17.63 31.29 -0.55
N PRO A 939 -17.55 32.37 0.25
CA PRO A 939 -17.62 32.29 1.71
C PRO A 939 -18.92 31.67 2.25
N ALA A 940 -18.87 31.06 3.43
CA ALA A 940 -19.99 30.34 4.04
C ALA A 940 -21.20 31.25 4.31
N ASP A 941 -20.92 32.48 4.71
CA ASP A 941 -21.81 33.57 5.07
C ASP A 941 -22.37 34.36 3.87
N MET A 942 -21.79 34.20 2.67
CA MET A 942 -22.23 34.94 1.49
C MET A 942 -23.45 34.28 0.83
N ILE A 943 -24.49 35.08 0.59
CA ILE A 943 -25.57 34.72 -0.34
C ILE A 943 -24.95 34.69 -1.74
N ILE A 944 -25.26 33.67 -2.55
CA ILE A 944 -24.84 33.61 -3.96
C ILE A 944 -25.38 34.86 -4.65
N SER A 945 -24.50 35.77 -5.06
CA SER A 945 -24.90 37.02 -5.68
C SER A 945 -25.27 36.78 -7.14
N LYS A 946 -26.03 37.72 -7.75
CA LYS A 946 -26.29 37.68 -9.20
C LYS A 946 -24.99 37.65 -10.01
N ASP A 947 -23.94 38.29 -9.51
CA ASP A 947 -22.63 38.29 -10.15
C ASP A 947 -22.00 36.88 -10.08
N THR A 948 -22.09 36.17 -8.96
CA THR A 948 -21.67 34.76 -8.86
C THR A 948 -22.49 33.86 -9.78
N GLU A 949 -23.82 34.05 -9.85
CA GLU A 949 -24.68 33.32 -10.80
C GLU A 949 -24.25 33.55 -12.25
N GLN A 950 -23.95 34.80 -12.64
CA GLN A 950 -23.42 35.13 -13.96
C GLN A 950 -22.05 34.49 -14.22
N LEU A 951 -21.11 34.55 -13.27
CA LEU A 951 -19.80 33.90 -13.40
C LEU A 951 -19.92 32.38 -13.65
N LEU A 952 -20.87 31.70 -13.01
CA LEU A 952 -21.15 30.27 -13.22
C LEU A 952 -21.83 29.92 -14.56
N THR A 953 -22.13 30.92 -15.39
CA THR A 953 -22.61 30.73 -16.77
C THR A 953 -21.53 30.94 -17.83
N LEU A 954 -20.34 31.44 -17.46
CA LEU A 954 -19.26 31.74 -18.41
C LEU A 954 -18.65 30.49 -19.06
N CYS A 955 -18.42 29.43 -18.29
CA CYS A 955 -17.72 28.23 -18.75
C CYS A 955 -18.68 27.07 -19.04
N ARG A 956 -18.22 26.13 -19.88
CA ARG A 956 -18.94 24.88 -20.19
C ARG A 956 -19.23 24.08 -18.92
N THR A 957 -18.27 24.03 -18.01
CA THR A 957 -18.40 23.47 -16.67
C THR A 957 -18.00 24.51 -15.64
N SER A 958 -18.67 24.52 -14.49
CA SER A 958 -18.31 25.39 -13.37
C SER A 958 -18.54 24.66 -12.06
N ILE A 959 -17.70 24.95 -11.07
CA ILE A 959 -17.74 24.34 -9.73
C ILE A 959 -17.73 25.48 -8.71
N LEU A 960 -18.74 25.56 -7.84
CA LEU A 960 -18.84 26.57 -6.79
C LEU A 960 -18.62 25.94 -5.41
N VAL A 961 -17.45 26.15 -4.80
CA VAL A 961 -17.18 25.63 -3.45
C VAL A 961 -17.60 26.60 -2.35
N ARG A 962 -18.32 26.11 -1.33
CA ARG A 962 -18.81 26.88 -0.17
C ARG A 962 -18.45 26.19 1.15
N PRO A 963 -17.85 26.85 2.15
CA PRO A 963 -17.64 26.24 3.46
C PRO A 963 -18.95 26.09 4.24
N TRP A 964 -19.00 25.09 5.12
CA TRP A 964 -20.11 24.87 6.05
C TRP A 964 -19.90 25.65 7.35
N HIS A 965 -20.94 26.34 7.85
CA HIS A 965 -20.99 26.81 9.24
C HIS A 965 -21.97 25.96 10.05
N ALA A 966 -21.49 25.36 11.14
CA ALA A 966 -22.36 24.68 12.09
C ALA A 966 -23.25 25.71 12.80
N LEU A 967 -24.56 25.68 12.54
CA LEU A 967 -25.55 26.45 13.28
C LEU A 967 -25.47 26.09 14.76
N SER A 968 -24.98 27.01 15.59
CA SER A 968 -25.10 26.90 17.04
C SER A 968 -26.57 26.87 17.42
N VAL A 969 -27.05 25.75 17.95
CA VAL A 969 -28.46 25.58 18.35
C VAL A 969 -28.81 26.62 19.42
N SER A 970 -29.60 27.63 19.03
CA SER A 970 -30.20 28.57 19.96
C SER A 970 -31.24 27.83 20.81
N LYS A 971 -30.95 27.67 22.10
CA LYS A 971 -31.94 27.18 23.08
C LYS A 971 -33.02 28.25 23.26
N GLY A 972 -34.12 28.14 22.50
CA GLY A 972 -35.37 28.82 22.81
C GLY A 972 -35.97 28.22 24.08
N GLY A 973 -36.21 29.05 25.10
CA GLY A 973 -36.72 28.62 26.40
C GLY A 973 -38.25 28.66 26.50
N ILE A 974 -38.79 27.87 27.43
CA ILE A 974 -40.13 28.03 28.01
C ILE A 974 -39.91 28.18 29.53
N THR A 975 -40.48 29.23 30.12
CA THR A 975 -40.46 29.52 31.57
C THR A 975 -41.63 28.82 32.27
N PRO A 976 -41.55 28.53 33.59
CA PRO A 976 -42.08 29.53 34.54
C PRO A 976 -41.31 29.69 35.88
N CYS A 977 -41.39 30.94 36.40
CA CYS A 977 -41.51 31.38 37.81
C CYS A 977 -40.52 30.96 38.93
N ASP A 978 -39.77 31.98 39.39
CA ASP A 978 -39.62 32.47 40.77
C ASP A 978 -39.14 31.57 41.93
N ALA A 979 -37.87 31.76 42.35
CA ALA A 979 -37.49 32.37 43.64
C ALA A 979 -35.97 32.66 43.72
N SER A 980 -35.56 33.70 44.46
CA SER A 980 -34.19 34.25 44.61
C SER A 980 -33.99 34.71 46.08
N PRO A 981 -32.83 35.21 46.60
CA PRO A 981 -31.43 35.25 46.13
C PRO A 981 -30.53 34.31 46.99
N ALA A 982 -29.20 34.41 47.20
CA ALA A 982 -28.09 35.34 46.87
C ALA A 982 -26.75 34.54 46.82
N GLY A 983 -25.56 35.09 46.55
CA GLY A 983 -25.12 36.47 46.26
C GLY A 983 -23.82 36.52 45.44
N ALA A 984 -23.44 37.73 44.99
CA ALA A 984 -22.38 38.01 44.01
C ALA A 984 -20.97 38.25 44.68
N VAL A 985 -19.82 38.56 44.03
CA VAL A 985 -19.54 39.49 42.91
C VAL A 985 -18.25 39.15 42.10
N VAL A 986 -18.40 39.29 40.77
CA VAL A 986 -17.54 39.41 39.55
C VAL A 986 -16.38 40.47 39.67
N PRO A 987 -15.43 40.79 38.70
CA PRO A 987 -15.00 40.25 37.37
C PRO A 987 -13.48 39.96 37.17
N ALA A 988 -13.09 39.37 36.01
CA ALA A 988 -12.17 39.95 34.99
C ALA A 988 -11.90 38.98 33.80
N GLN A 989 -11.46 39.49 32.64
CA GLN A 989 -11.49 38.81 31.32
C GLN A 989 -10.11 38.40 30.75
N SER A 990 -10.05 37.33 29.93
CA SER A 990 -9.23 37.10 28.71
C SER A 990 -9.17 35.57 28.39
N SER A 991 -9.68 35.03 27.28
CA SER A 991 -9.32 35.11 25.84
C SER A 991 -8.19 34.17 25.38
N ALA A 992 -8.53 33.05 24.71
CA ALA A 992 -7.86 32.52 23.49
C ALA A 992 -8.41 31.12 23.10
N THR A 993 -8.87 30.95 21.86
CA THR A 993 -9.34 29.65 21.32
C THR A 993 -8.86 29.46 19.87
N ARG A 994 -8.19 28.34 19.57
CA ARG A 994 -7.77 27.85 18.23
C ARG A 994 -7.53 26.34 18.35
N LEU A 995 -7.69 25.46 17.35
CA LEU A 995 -8.18 25.55 15.96
C LEU A 995 -8.61 24.12 15.52
N TYR A 996 -9.03 23.95 14.25
CA TYR A 996 -9.37 22.69 13.56
C TYR A 996 -10.80 22.15 13.72
N ASP A 997 -11.72 22.74 12.96
CA ASP A 997 -12.86 22.05 12.33
C ASP A 997 -13.31 22.89 11.11
N TYR A 998 -13.10 22.38 9.89
CA TYR A 998 -13.56 23.03 8.64
C TYR A 998 -13.99 21.99 7.60
N GLY A 999 -15.27 22.02 7.21
CA GLY A 999 -15.83 21.22 6.11
C GLY A 999 -16.18 22.09 4.91
N TRP A 1000 -15.90 21.60 3.70
CA TRP A 1000 -16.06 22.30 2.42
C TRP A 1000 -17.08 21.58 1.53
N VAL A 1001 -17.96 22.33 0.87
CA VAL A 1001 -19.01 21.86 -0.07
C VAL A 1001 -18.61 22.24 -1.50
N ALA A 1002 -18.93 21.45 -2.51
CA ALA A 1002 -19.01 21.89 -3.92
C ALA A 1002 -20.47 21.97 -4.39
N VAL A 1003 -20.74 22.87 -5.36
CA VAL A 1003 -22.03 23.19 -6.01
C VAL A 1003 -21.89 23.19 -7.53
#